data_AF-M2PRX0-F1
#
_entry.id   AF-M2PRX0-F1
#
_cell.length_a   1.000
_cell.length_b   1.000
_cell.length_c   1.000
_cell.angle_alpha   90.00
_cell.angle_beta   90.00
_cell.angle_gamma   90.00
#
_symmetry.space_group_name_H-M   'P 1'
#
loop_
_entity.id
_entity.type
_entity.pdbx_description
1 polymer ?
#
loop_
_entity_poly.entity_id
_entity_poly.type
_entity_poly.pdbx_seq_one_letter_code
_entity_poly.pdbx_strand_id
1 'polypeptide(L)'
;MDLVNWRYTQTNITSCAAIDTLATDVLLQPAFSTEHVIGLNMKRELKILDEYGNTGSPFSAHDGWREASVKIKLPKESFAHDSEDSAPEIEVTGVQYRPILEVLKAVYQDPQAAEFHFTPFKMFWQADAPAGEEPPPPERIPDTIQDVYTLIYGIAATAAVLTFCKRELFQAIWLLLLDDDFLHAYVHGFVILCGDGIRRRMFPRFLTYSADYPEKILIACIRFLARCPCPICLVTKDKIENMGTKSDMRQREKWQRLDTGALREKLRMTRRWIFERGFSLLSKHVGNVLDNESLMPKQSAFSQKLGHLGFNHFALLVPDLMHEFELGVWKAVFIHLMRILHAAGEDKIQEFNRRFRQVPPFGRSTIRRFSNNVSSMKKLAARDFEDMLQVFSSLPMTTKLSWTCCMNWYHGTPMRNCVYIQTPPCGHSSRQQQLSEAARGQRKAREAQKGKKPQSAKSKGKQKSRGAVRKEFNLCTAKLHALGHYLSAIVKFGTTDNYTTQIGELEHRIVKRYYARTNKNKFARQIAKEQRRAALIRAIMRRARAARVALQESECKETDKTGAEQAAWEERAAAAVEDLRVMRVSPRVHYHVSKKARSCDMLRWVSEHKGDAAVKDFIPKLTDHILTRLSKQEFDGEEPTYSSEERQRVQFVRNKLYLHKKLQINYTTYDMRRGQDSINPRTRSDIMLLAHEDDEAADDYPFWYARVVGVFHVNVVHELRPRQWSEEEQIDFLLVRWYGRDLTIGGGFHNRRLPCVSFLSGDEEGAFSFLDPGIVMRAAHLIPAFAYGRTIELMGPSMARRVDENDEDWDHYYVNIFGDRDLFMHHRGGGVGHKGHVGYATSRDAVANADKEDEEDVEEPWHKSDHEDDTYEQEDEDTHDADEEKEEDGPEEGEDDYDYD
;
A
#
# COMPACT_ATOMS: atom_id res chain seq x y z
N MET A 1 17.03 -23.81 31.93
CA MET A 1 15.84 -22.93 32.16
C MET A 1 16.15 -21.45 31.91
N ASP A 2 17.41 -21.11 31.64
CA ASP A 2 18.00 -19.87 32.10
C ASP A 2 17.74 -18.72 31.13
N LEU A 3 17.63 -19.01 29.83
CA LEU A 3 17.07 -18.10 28.82
C LEU A 3 15.61 -17.71 29.09
N VAL A 4 14.82 -18.62 29.68
CA VAL A 4 13.42 -18.33 30.05
C VAL A 4 13.39 -17.43 31.29
N ASN A 5 14.22 -17.73 32.31
CA ASN A 5 14.35 -16.87 33.49
C ASN A 5 14.86 -15.46 33.12
N TRP A 6 15.91 -15.38 32.29
CA TRP A 6 16.50 -14.12 31.79
C TRP A 6 15.48 -13.22 31.09
N ARG A 7 14.51 -13.81 30.36
CA ARG A 7 13.40 -13.07 29.74
C ARG A 7 12.55 -12.33 30.77
N TYR A 8 12.16 -13.01 31.85
CA TYR A 8 11.29 -12.47 32.88
C TYR A 8 12.01 -11.49 33.83
N THR A 9 13.35 -11.38 33.75
CA THR A 9 14.13 -10.36 34.45
C THR A 9 14.51 -9.15 33.59
N GLN A 10 14.11 -9.08 32.32
CA GLN A 10 14.25 -7.86 31.50
C GLN A 10 13.11 -6.87 31.77
N THR A 11 13.43 -5.58 31.81
CA THR A 11 12.42 -4.50 31.89
C THR A 11 11.68 -4.25 30.57
N ASN A 12 12.25 -4.71 29.44
CA ASN A 12 11.67 -4.54 28.10
C ASN A 12 11.11 -5.87 27.59
N ILE A 13 9.90 -5.84 27.02
CA ILE A 13 9.19 -7.02 26.50
C ILE A 13 9.97 -7.67 25.36
N THR A 14 10.68 -8.75 25.67
CA THR A 14 11.35 -9.60 24.68
C THR A 14 10.38 -10.69 24.22
N SER A 15 10.18 -10.83 22.89
CA SER A 15 9.27 -11.83 22.32
C SER A 15 9.86 -13.24 22.38
N CYS A 16 9.01 -14.28 22.30
CA CYS A 16 9.47 -15.67 22.27
C CYS A 16 10.44 -15.87 21.09
N ALA A 17 10.00 -15.48 19.90
CA ALA A 17 10.77 -15.57 18.66
C ALA A 17 12.14 -14.88 18.74
N ALA A 18 12.29 -13.78 19.48
CA ALA A 18 13.61 -13.13 19.64
C ALA A 18 14.61 -14.00 20.43
N ILE A 19 14.12 -14.83 21.36
CA ILE A 19 14.95 -15.79 22.12
C ILE A 19 15.18 -17.07 21.30
N ASP A 20 14.16 -17.53 20.57
CA ASP A 20 14.29 -18.66 19.64
C ASP A 20 15.33 -18.35 18.54
N THR A 21 15.32 -17.12 18.01
CA THR A 21 16.34 -16.58 17.11
C THR A 21 17.70 -16.42 17.79
N LEU A 22 17.78 -15.92 19.03
CA LEU A 22 19.07 -15.85 19.75
C LEU A 22 19.70 -17.24 19.94
N ALA A 23 18.89 -18.25 20.27
CA ALA A 23 19.35 -19.63 20.39
C ALA A 23 19.82 -20.19 19.02
N THR A 24 19.01 -20.04 17.98
CA THR A 24 19.26 -20.66 16.67
C THR A 24 20.33 -19.94 15.84
N ASP A 25 20.26 -18.62 15.75
CA ASP A 25 21.08 -17.79 14.85
C ASP A 25 22.39 -17.32 15.51
N VAL A 26 22.56 -17.52 16.83
CA VAL A 26 23.79 -17.20 17.56
C VAL A 26 24.32 -18.40 18.34
N LEU A 27 23.60 -18.88 19.37
CA LEU A 27 24.16 -19.85 20.33
C LEU A 27 24.42 -21.24 19.74
N LEU A 28 23.63 -21.67 18.74
CA LEU A 28 23.73 -22.97 18.06
C LEU A 28 24.54 -22.91 16.76
N GLN A 29 25.20 -21.79 16.45
CA GLN A 29 26.05 -21.68 15.26
C GLN A 29 27.38 -22.42 15.47
N PRO A 30 27.87 -23.24 14.50
CA PRO A 30 29.12 -23.98 14.66
C PRO A 30 30.38 -23.12 14.91
N ALA A 31 30.31 -21.82 14.60
CA ALA A 31 31.39 -20.85 14.84
C ALA A 31 31.20 -20.02 16.15
N PHE A 32 30.28 -20.42 17.04
CA PHE A 32 30.06 -19.77 18.32
C PHE A 32 30.82 -20.50 19.45
N SER A 33 31.88 -19.90 19.96
CA SER A 33 32.52 -20.29 21.22
C SER A 33 32.01 -19.42 22.37
N THR A 34 31.90 -19.99 23.57
CA THR A 34 31.60 -19.24 24.80
C THR A 34 32.66 -18.16 25.08
N GLU A 35 33.90 -18.39 24.65
CA GLU A 35 35.02 -17.45 24.75
C GLU A 35 34.73 -16.13 24.01
N HIS A 36 33.93 -16.15 22.94
CA HIS A 36 33.53 -14.93 22.20
C HIS A 36 32.63 -14.00 23.01
N VAL A 37 32.09 -14.46 24.15
CA VAL A 37 31.19 -13.69 25.04
C VAL A 37 31.86 -13.33 26.37
N ILE A 38 32.95 -13.99 26.74
CA ILE A 38 33.72 -13.68 27.96
C ILE A 38 34.34 -12.29 27.82
N GLY A 39 33.96 -11.37 28.71
CA GLY A 39 34.41 -9.97 28.65
C GLY A 39 33.75 -9.14 27.54
N LEU A 40 32.64 -9.60 26.94
CA LEU A 40 31.83 -8.82 26.01
C LEU A 40 31.20 -7.62 26.75
N ASN A 41 31.48 -6.40 26.28
CA ASN A 41 30.89 -5.19 26.84
C ASN A 41 30.21 -4.40 25.72
N MET A 42 28.88 -4.43 25.66
CA MET A 42 28.11 -3.78 24.59
C MET A 42 28.40 -2.27 24.47
N LYS A 43 28.76 -1.56 25.55
CA LYS A 43 29.16 -0.14 25.46
C LYS A 43 30.50 0.04 24.75
N ARG A 44 31.44 -0.91 24.91
CA ARG A 44 32.72 -0.95 24.17
C ARG A 44 32.48 -1.29 22.70
N GLU A 45 31.72 -2.34 22.40
CA GLU A 45 31.49 -2.76 21.01
C GLU A 45 30.70 -1.71 20.21
N LEU A 46 29.70 -1.07 20.83
CA LEU A 46 28.97 0.04 20.18
C LEU A 46 29.84 1.29 20.00
N LYS A 47 30.85 1.51 20.85
CA LYS A 47 31.85 2.57 20.64
C LYS A 47 32.77 2.24 19.47
N ILE A 48 33.27 1.00 19.40
CA ILE A 48 34.10 0.52 18.27
C ILE A 48 33.32 0.64 16.94
N LEU A 49 32.02 0.33 16.92
CA LEU A 49 31.16 0.50 15.74
C LEU A 49 30.92 1.98 15.36
N ASP A 50 30.87 2.90 16.33
CA ASP A 50 30.78 4.35 16.06
C ASP A 50 32.11 4.89 15.47
N GLU A 51 33.24 4.37 15.97
CA GLU A 51 34.61 4.74 15.55
C GLU A 51 35.05 4.06 14.24
N TYR A 52 34.36 2.99 13.80
CA TYR A 52 34.67 2.25 12.58
C TYR A 52 34.40 3.07 11.30
N GLY A 53 35.46 3.51 10.64
CA GLY A 53 35.45 4.09 9.30
C GLY A 53 35.63 3.02 8.21
N ASN A 54 34.83 3.10 7.15
CA ASN A 54 34.83 2.12 6.05
C ASN A 54 34.81 2.85 4.71
N THR A 55 35.86 2.67 3.90
CA THR A 55 35.92 3.10 2.50
C THR A 55 35.43 1.98 1.58
N GLY A 56 34.74 2.30 0.48
CA GLY A 56 34.27 1.29 -0.49
C GLY A 56 33.16 0.38 0.05
N SER A 57 32.05 0.98 0.48
CA SER A 57 30.82 0.29 0.89
C SER A 57 29.61 1.17 0.56
N PRO A 58 28.42 0.60 0.27
CA PRO A 58 27.13 1.32 0.19
C PRO A 58 26.66 2.00 1.50
N PHE A 59 27.57 2.15 2.45
CA PHE A 59 27.46 2.75 3.79
C PHE A 59 28.86 3.21 4.20
N SER A 60 29.45 4.03 3.35
CA SER A 60 30.76 4.65 3.50
C SER A 60 30.71 5.82 4.49
N ALA A 61 31.85 6.47 4.72
CA ALA A 61 31.87 7.74 5.43
C ALA A 61 31.14 8.87 4.65
N HIS A 62 31.02 8.78 3.32
CA HIS A 62 30.52 9.86 2.46
C HIS A 62 28.99 9.94 2.44
N ASP A 63 28.31 8.79 2.36
CA ASP A 63 26.84 8.67 2.40
C ASP A 63 26.26 8.53 3.82
N GLY A 64 27.10 8.62 4.86
CA GLY A 64 26.67 8.60 6.26
C GLY A 64 25.85 9.84 6.68
N TRP A 65 25.30 9.79 7.90
CA TRP A 65 24.65 10.95 8.51
C TRP A 65 25.66 12.06 8.85
N ARG A 66 25.30 13.31 8.57
CA ARG A 66 26.10 14.54 8.76
C ARG A 66 25.36 15.55 9.64
N GLU A 67 26.10 16.45 10.32
CA GLU A 67 25.60 17.41 11.32
C GLU A 67 26.15 18.83 11.13
N ALA A 68 25.29 19.88 11.19
CA ALA A 68 25.63 21.33 11.12
C ALA A 68 24.41 22.26 11.50
N SER A 69 24.35 23.56 11.11
CA SER A 69 23.43 24.60 11.67
C SER A 69 22.40 25.44 10.82
N VAL A 70 22.71 26.14 9.71
CA VAL A 70 21.87 27.21 9.04
C VAL A 70 21.29 28.30 9.93
N LYS A 71 20.92 29.39 9.26
CA LYS A 71 20.28 30.58 9.81
C LYS A 71 18.93 30.83 9.09
N ILE A 72 17.87 31.16 9.83
CA ILE A 72 16.59 31.60 9.24
C ILE A 72 16.28 33.05 9.65
N LYS A 73 15.82 33.87 8.70
CA LYS A 73 15.48 35.29 8.91
C LYS A 73 14.27 35.44 9.84
N LEU A 74 14.37 36.33 10.82
CA LEU A 74 13.33 36.64 11.80
C LEU A 74 12.61 37.95 11.44
N PRO A 75 11.41 37.94 10.83
CA PRO A 75 10.66 39.15 10.56
C PRO A 75 10.11 39.75 11.87
N LYS A 76 10.03 41.08 11.96
CA LYS A 76 9.34 41.79 13.05
C LYS A 76 8.21 42.66 12.51
N GLU A 77 7.03 42.49 13.08
CA GLU A 77 5.86 43.31 12.75
C GLU A 77 6.03 44.75 13.27
N SER A 78 5.62 45.72 12.46
CA SER A 78 5.78 47.18 12.68
C SER A 78 7.24 47.65 12.82
N PHE A 79 8.21 46.93 12.24
CA PHE A 79 9.62 47.31 12.19
C PHE A 79 10.20 47.07 10.80
N ALA A 80 10.90 48.07 10.25
CA ALA A 80 11.54 47.96 8.94
C ALA A 80 13.04 47.65 9.08
N HIS A 81 13.52 46.68 8.30
CA HIS A 81 14.93 46.40 8.06
C HIS A 81 15.38 47.05 6.75
N ASP A 82 16.66 47.35 6.56
CA ASP A 82 17.15 47.92 5.29
C ASP A 82 16.99 46.96 4.10
N SER A 83 16.97 45.64 4.38
CA SER A 83 16.73 44.55 3.43
C SER A 83 16.27 43.29 4.16
N GLU A 84 15.82 42.26 3.44
CA GLU A 84 15.66 40.92 4.03
C GLU A 84 17.00 40.34 4.52
N ASP A 85 18.13 40.70 3.88
CA ASP A 85 19.45 40.22 4.25
C ASP A 85 20.00 40.86 5.53
N SER A 86 19.62 42.10 5.86
CA SER A 86 19.95 42.76 7.13
C SER A 86 18.98 42.42 8.28
N ALA A 87 17.94 41.60 8.02
CA ALA A 87 17.10 41.06 9.08
C ALA A 87 17.89 40.08 9.98
N PRO A 88 17.79 40.19 11.32
CA PRO A 88 18.34 39.23 12.27
C PRO A 88 17.99 37.78 11.97
N GLU A 89 18.89 36.88 12.32
CA GLU A 89 18.78 35.45 12.02
C GLU A 89 18.83 34.63 13.32
N ILE A 90 18.11 33.51 13.37
CA ILE A 90 18.35 32.45 14.37
C ILE A 90 19.08 31.28 13.72
N GLU A 91 20.19 30.87 14.31
CA GLU A 91 20.96 29.70 13.92
C GLU A 91 20.44 28.43 14.62
N VAL A 92 20.25 27.33 13.89
CA VAL A 92 19.48 26.16 14.37
C VAL A 92 20.32 24.88 14.35
N THR A 93 21.36 24.85 15.18
CA THR A 93 22.35 23.76 15.29
C THR A 93 21.72 22.37 15.51
N GLY A 94 22.10 21.37 14.71
CA GLY A 94 21.98 19.95 15.07
C GLY A 94 21.43 18.97 14.03
N VAL A 95 21.16 19.40 12.79
CA VAL A 95 20.59 18.55 11.72
C VAL A 95 21.23 17.18 11.65
N GLN A 96 20.43 16.15 11.42
CA GLN A 96 20.92 14.86 10.94
C GLN A 96 20.44 14.67 9.50
N TYR A 97 21.30 14.91 8.50
CA TYR A 97 20.97 14.72 7.09
C TYR A 97 21.89 13.68 6.42
N ARG A 98 21.48 13.20 5.24
CA ARG A 98 22.32 12.43 4.31
C ARG A 98 22.22 13.10 2.93
N PRO A 99 23.34 13.39 2.23
CA PRO A 99 23.27 13.98 0.89
C PRO A 99 22.58 13.03 -0.09
N ILE A 100 21.62 13.54 -0.87
CA ILE A 100 20.83 12.71 -1.80
C ILE A 100 21.74 12.03 -2.83
N LEU A 101 22.74 12.77 -3.35
CA LEU A 101 23.68 12.26 -4.35
C LEU A 101 24.51 11.07 -3.82
N GLU A 102 25.03 11.15 -2.60
CA GLU A 102 25.83 10.07 -2.00
C GLU A 102 24.98 8.83 -1.70
N VAL A 103 23.73 9.01 -1.27
CA VAL A 103 22.77 7.89 -1.10
C VAL A 103 22.49 7.21 -2.43
N LEU A 104 22.28 7.96 -3.51
CA LEU A 104 22.09 7.40 -4.85
C LEU A 104 23.34 6.65 -5.35
N LYS A 105 24.53 7.23 -5.21
CA LYS A 105 25.80 6.58 -5.56
C LYS A 105 25.96 5.25 -4.84
N ALA A 106 25.75 5.24 -3.51
CA ALA A 106 25.83 4.05 -2.68
C ALA A 106 24.84 2.94 -3.10
N VAL A 107 23.58 3.30 -3.40
CA VAL A 107 22.56 2.33 -3.86
C VAL A 107 22.94 1.70 -5.20
N TYR A 108 23.41 2.46 -6.18
CA TYR A 108 23.81 1.91 -7.48
C TYR A 108 25.14 1.15 -7.45
N GLN A 109 25.97 1.31 -6.41
CA GLN A 109 27.19 0.55 -6.15
C GLN A 109 26.99 -0.76 -5.38
N ASP A 110 25.85 -0.95 -4.69
CA ASP A 110 25.56 -2.22 -4.02
C ASP A 110 25.37 -3.34 -5.07
N PRO A 111 25.90 -4.56 -4.87
CA PRO A 111 25.71 -5.67 -5.80
C PRO A 111 24.25 -6.00 -6.13
N GLN A 112 23.29 -5.64 -5.25
CA GLN A 112 21.85 -5.72 -5.55
C GLN A 112 21.41 -4.87 -6.75
N ALA A 113 22.19 -3.87 -7.16
CA ALA A 113 21.94 -3.09 -8.37
C ALA A 113 21.97 -3.95 -9.65
N ALA A 114 22.59 -5.13 -9.64
CA ALA A 114 22.52 -6.09 -10.74
C ALA A 114 21.11 -6.71 -10.95
N GLU A 115 20.20 -6.56 -9.97
CA GLU A 115 18.79 -6.95 -10.09
C GLU A 115 17.89 -5.78 -10.55
N PHE A 116 18.45 -4.60 -10.86
CA PHE A 116 17.67 -3.42 -11.26
C PHE A 116 17.39 -3.37 -12.77
N HIS A 117 16.20 -2.89 -13.14
CA HIS A 117 15.86 -2.60 -14.53
C HIS A 117 16.46 -1.26 -14.98
N PHE A 118 17.59 -1.30 -15.69
CA PHE A 118 18.29 -0.10 -16.18
C PHE A 118 17.74 0.47 -17.51
N THR A 119 16.84 -0.23 -18.20
CA THR A 119 16.33 0.17 -19.52
C THR A 119 15.05 1.00 -19.38
N PRO A 120 15.05 2.31 -19.71
CA PRO A 120 13.83 3.13 -19.67
C PRO A 120 12.95 2.90 -20.90
N PHE A 121 11.63 3.02 -20.74
CA PHE A 121 10.67 2.88 -21.85
C PHE A 121 10.64 4.08 -22.81
N LYS A 122 11.14 5.26 -22.40
CA LYS A 122 11.24 6.46 -23.26
C LYS A 122 12.28 7.46 -22.70
N MET A 123 12.80 8.34 -23.56
CA MET A 123 13.90 9.28 -23.25
C MET A 123 13.55 10.71 -23.72
N PHE A 124 13.99 11.73 -22.98
CA PHE A 124 13.73 13.15 -23.26
C PHE A 124 14.90 14.05 -22.78
N TRP A 125 15.14 15.18 -23.48
CA TRP A 125 15.91 16.39 -23.07
C TRP A 125 17.41 16.58 -23.49
N GLN A 126 17.83 17.85 -23.62
CA GLN A 126 19.17 18.42 -23.93
C GLN A 126 19.33 19.80 -23.23
N ALA A 127 20.56 20.31 -23.00
CA ALA A 127 20.90 21.23 -21.88
C ALA A 127 21.80 22.45 -22.22
N ASP A 128 21.96 23.39 -21.26
CA ASP A 128 23.07 24.38 -21.08
C ASP A 128 23.15 24.87 -19.59
N ALA A 129 24.22 25.58 -19.14
CA ALA A 129 24.57 25.87 -17.70
C ALA A 129 25.56 27.09 -17.52
N PRO A 130 26.26 27.41 -16.37
CA PRO A 130 26.21 26.96 -14.94
C PRO A 130 26.46 28.06 -13.81
N ALA A 131 26.62 27.61 -12.53
CA ALA A 131 27.32 28.20 -11.34
C ALA A 131 26.64 29.29 -10.42
N GLY A 132 26.82 29.32 -9.08
CA GLY A 132 27.39 28.34 -8.11
C GLY A 132 27.69 28.86 -6.65
N GLU A 133 27.75 27.94 -5.67
CA GLU A 133 28.30 27.97 -4.27
C GLU A 133 27.49 28.55 -3.06
N GLU A 134 27.60 27.90 -1.89
CA GLU A 134 26.68 27.96 -0.71
C GLU A 134 27.42 27.44 0.60
N PRO A 135 26.97 26.59 1.58
CA PRO A 135 25.65 26.09 2.04
C PRO A 135 25.23 26.33 3.56
N PRO A 136 25.25 25.40 4.60
CA PRO A 136 23.98 25.09 5.32
C PRO A 136 24.02 24.76 6.89
N PRO A 137 23.20 23.85 7.55
CA PRO A 137 21.74 23.43 7.57
C PRO A 137 21.00 23.27 8.98
N PRO A 138 19.64 23.40 9.10
CA PRO A 138 18.91 23.56 10.41
C PRO A 138 17.87 22.48 10.84
N GLU A 139 17.67 22.17 12.14
CA GLU A 139 16.62 21.19 12.58
C GLU A 139 15.85 21.54 13.85
N ARG A 140 14.50 21.56 13.71
CA ARG A 140 13.49 22.11 14.64
C ARG A 140 13.83 23.52 15.14
N ILE A 141 12.85 24.41 15.07
CA ILE A 141 12.95 25.67 15.83
C ILE A 141 13.26 25.31 17.29
N PRO A 142 14.35 25.83 17.89
CA PRO A 142 14.66 25.58 19.29
C PRO A 142 13.54 26.16 20.15
N ASP A 143 13.20 25.52 21.26
CA ASP A 143 12.19 26.06 22.19
C ASP A 143 12.60 27.47 22.69
N THR A 144 13.91 27.74 22.72
CA THR A 144 14.52 29.04 23.00
C THR A 144 14.36 30.09 21.89
N ILE A 145 13.62 29.84 20.81
CA ILE A 145 13.30 30.90 19.82
C ILE A 145 12.58 32.07 20.49
N GLN A 146 11.74 31.78 21.48
CA GLN A 146 10.97 32.82 22.17
C GLN A 146 11.91 33.70 22.99
N ASP A 147 12.93 33.11 23.62
CA ASP A 147 14.00 33.83 24.33
C ASP A 147 14.85 34.65 23.35
N VAL A 148 15.28 34.06 22.24
CA VAL A 148 16.10 34.72 21.20
C VAL A 148 15.35 35.89 20.55
N TYR A 149 14.08 35.69 20.17
CA TYR A 149 13.26 36.73 19.56
C TYR A 149 12.93 37.84 20.57
N THR A 150 12.67 37.50 21.84
CA THR A 150 12.48 38.50 22.91
C THR A 150 13.77 39.27 23.21
N LEU A 151 14.93 38.62 23.19
CA LEU A 151 16.24 39.25 23.37
C LEU A 151 16.57 40.24 22.23
N ILE A 152 16.29 39.86 20.98
CA ILE A 152 16.57 40.72 19.80
C ILE A 152 15.57 41.87 19.69
N TYR A 153 14.28 41.64 20.01
CA TYR A 153 13.20 42.56 19.64
C TYR A 153 12.40 43.17 20.79
N GLY A 154 12.64 42.74 22.04
CA GLY A 154 11.94 43.21 23.25
C GLY A 154 10.50 42.69 23.41
N ILE A 155 10.05 41.79 22.54
CA ILE A 155 8.67 41.27 22.48
C ILE A 155 8.67 39.77 22.18
N ALA A 156 7.61 39.07 22.60
CA ALA A 156 7.37 37.67 22.24
C ALA A 156 7.06 37.51 20.73
N ALA A 157 7.44 36.38 20.13
CA ALA A 157 7.04 36.05 18.76
C ALA A 157 5.57 35.59 18.73
N THR A 158 4.81 36.03 17.72
CA THR A 158 3.42 35.63 17.53
C THR A 158 3.31 34.23 16.93
N ALA A 159 2.15 33.57 17.08
CA ALA A 159 1.89 32.27 16.45
C ALA A 159 2.08 32.31 14.91
N ALA A 160 1.77 33.44 14.27
CA ALA A 160 2.03 33.67 12.85
C ALA A 160 3.54 33.70 12.51
N VAL A 161 4.36 34.42 13.30
CA VAL A 161 5.82 34.46 13.13
C VAL A 161 6.46 33.11 13.39
N LEU A 162 6.06 32.40 14.45
CA LEU A 162 6.53 31.04 14.74
C LEU A 162 6.16 30.06 13.62
N THR A 163 4.95 30.17 13.07
CA THR A 163 4.48 29.35 11.95
C THR A 163 5.22 29.67 10.64
N PHE A 164 5.52 30.95 10.38
CA PHE A 164 6.39 31.37 9.28
C PHE A 164 7.78 30.75 9.43
N CYS A 165 8.42 30.89 10.60
CA CYS A 165 9.74 30.31 10.86
C CYS A 165 9.76 28.78 10.69
N LYS A 166 8.68 28.05 11.06
CA LYS A 166 8.58 26.58 10.88
C LYS A 166 8.59 26.20 9.39
N ARG A 167 8.08 27.07 8.53
CA ARG A 167 8.04 26.91 7.06
C ARG A 167 9.34 27.35 6.40
N GLU A 168 9.97 28.43 6.88
CA GLU A 168 11.34 28.82 6.49
C GLU A 168 12.33 27.68 6.77
N LEU A 169 12.28 27.10 7.98
CA LEU A 169 13.09 25.95 8.41
C LEU A 169 12.98 24.77 7.44
N PHE A 170 11.77 24.30 7.15
CA PHE A 170 11.53 23.18 6.23
C PHE A 170 12.12 23.44 4.83
N GLN A 171 11.97 24.67 4.32
CA GLN A 171 12.52 25.03 3.01
C GLN A 171 14.04 25.17 3.04
N ALA A 172 14.65 25.59 4.16
CA ALA A 172 16.10 25.64 4.31
C ALA A 172 16.74 24.24 4.47
N ILE A 173 16.02 23.26 5.04
CA ILE A 173 16.40 21.83 4.97
C ILE A 173 16.36 21.32 3.52
N TRP A 174 15.42 21.77 2.70
CA TRP A 174 15.42 21.43 1.28
C TRP A 174 16.54 22.09 0.48
N LEU A 175 16.93 23.33 0.80
CA LEU A 175 18.11 23.96 0.18
C LEU A 175 19.39 23.17 0.48
N LEU A 176 19.60 22.73 1.73
CA LEU A 176 20.67 21.79 2.10
C LEU A 176 20.68 20.51 1.24
N LEU A 177 19.52 19.89 1.05
CA LEU A 177 19.43 18.61 0.35
C LEU A 177 19.58 18.75 -1.17
N LEU A 178 19.47 19.99 -1.67
CA LEU A 178 19.72 20.41 -3.05
C LEU A 178 21.11 21.08 -3.14
N ASP A 179 22.11 20.47 -2.52
CA ASP A 179 23.51 20.92 -2.56
C ASP A 179 24.06 21.01 -4.00
N ASP A 180 25.10 21.83 -4.20
CA ASP A 180 25.60 22.10 -5.55
C ASP A 180 26.29 20.88 -6.20
N ASP A 181 26.74 19.91 -5.40
CA ASP A 181 27.14 18.57 -5.86
C ASP A 181 25.96 17.86 -6.53
N PHE A 182 24.79 17.84 -5.88
CA PHE A 182 23.55 17.30 -6.42
C PHE A 182 23.06 18.11 -7.62
N LEU A 183 23.16 19.45 -7.64
CA LEU A 183 22.72 20.28 -8.77
C LEU A 183 23.64 20.14 -9.99
N HIS A 184 24.96 20.08 -9.79
CA HIS A 184 25.90 19.75 -10.85
C HIS A 184 25.61 18.34 -11.40
N ALA A 185 25.39 17.35 -10.53
CA ALA A 185 24.96 16.02 -10.93
C ALA A 185 23.59 16.03 -11.66
N TYR A 186 22.67 16.91 -11.28
CA TYR A 186 21.38 17.09 -11.97
C TYR A 186 21.60 17.59 -13.41
N VAL A 187 22.36 18.65 -13.62
CA VAL A 187 22.56 19.22 -14.97
C VAL A 187 23.45 18.33 -15.85
N HIS A 188 24.62 17.92 -15.35
CA HIS A 188 25.67 17.29 -16.16
C HIS A 188 25.75 15.75 -16.02
N GLY A 189 25.07 15.19 -15.02
CA GLY A 189 25.16 13.78 -14.65
C GLY A 189 26.43 13.46 -13.86
N PHE A 190 26.46 12.28 -13.24
CA PHE A 190 27.65 11.74 -12.59
C PHE A 190 27.99 10.35 -13.16
N VAL A 191 29.28 10.04 -13.30
CA VAL A 191 29.73 8.72 -13.77
C VAL A 191 30.01 7.81 -12.59
N ILE A 192 29.46 6.60 -12.63
CA ILE A 192 29.60 5.60 -11.56
C ILE A 192 29.83 4.21 -12.14
N LEU A 193 30.65 3.40 -11.46
CA LEU A 193 30.69 1.95 -11.66
C LEU A 193 29.56 1.34 -10.82
N CYS A 194 28.59 0.73 -11.48
CA CYS A 194 27.48 0.08 -10.79
C CYS A 194 27.87 -1.30 -10.23
N GLY A 195 27.06 -1.83 -9.31
CA GLY A 195 27.27 -3.15 -8.68
C GLY A 195 27.21 -4.35 -9.63
N ASP A 196 26.82 -4.14 -10.90
CA ASP A 196 26.87 -5.12 -12.00
C ASP A 196 28.16 -5.03 -12.84
N GLY A 197 29.11 -4.18 -12.46
CA GLY A 197 30.37 -3.96 -13.17
C GLY A 197 30.26 -3.02 -14.38
N ILE A 198 29.07 -2.51 -14.73
CA ILE A 198 28.88 -1.60 -15.86
C ILE A 198 29.03 -0.15 -15.39
N ARG A 199 29.86 0.63 -16.09
CA ARG A 199 29.97 2.08 -15.88
C ARG A 199 28.82 2.81 -16.56
N ARG A 200 28.11 3.67 -15.82
CA ARG A 200 26.97 4.46 -16.33
C ARG A 200 27.15 5.94 -15.98
N ARG A 201 26.66 6.84 -16.83
CA ARG A 201 26.40 8.25 -16.47
C ARG A 201 24.95 8.36 -16.02
N MET A 202 24.74 8.65 -14.74
CA MET A 202 23.42 8.78 -14.12
C MET A 202 23.03 10.26 -14.00
N PHE A 203 21.75 10.56 -14.20
CA PHE A 203 21.18 11.90 -14.03
C PHE A 203 20.06 11.81 -12.98
N PRO A 204 20.24 12.34 -11.75
CA PRO A 204 19.19 12.35 -10.74
C PRO A 204 18.07 13.29 -11.17
N ARG A 205 16.81 12.87 -11.05
CA ARG A 205 15.63 13.67 -11.41
C ARG A 205 14.52 13.48 -10.39
N PHE A 206 13.89 14.58 -10.00
CA PHE A 206 12.62 14.56 -9.28
C PHE A 206 11.49 14.42 -10.29
N LEU A 207 10.83 13.26 -10.31
CA LEU A 207 9.68 12.99 -11.19
C LEU A 207 8.36 13.21 -10.43
N THR A 208 8.29 12.71 -9.19
CA THR A 208 7.11 12.77 -8.33
C THR A 208 7.53 13.02 -6.88
N TYR A 209 6.69 13.73 -6.12
CA TYR A 209 6.77 13.86 -4.68
C TYR A 209 5.39 13.56 -4.10
N SER A 210 5.31 12.43 -3.40
CA SER A 210 4.09 11.94 -2.78
C SER A 210 4.23 12.00 -1.28
N ALA A 211 3.25 12.61 -0.63
CA ALA A 211 3.24 12.89 0.79
C ALA A 211 1.80 13.13 1.27
N ASP A 212 1.63 13.37 2.58
CA ASP A 212 0.34 13.77 3.13
C ASP A 212 -0.02 15.23 2.75
N TYR A 213 -1.23 15.67 3.12
CA TYR A 213 -1.70 17.01 2.77
C TYR A 213 -0.88 18.14 3.45
N PRO A 214 -0.67 18.14 4.79
CA PRO A 214 0.28 19.04 5.45
C PRO A 214 1.64 19.19 4.76
N GLU A 215 2.31 18.09 4.40
CA GLU A 215 3.64 18.13 3.79
C GLU A 215 3.60 18.63 2.34
N LYS A 216 2.60 18.23 1.55
CA LYS A 216 2.32 18.81 0.22
C LYS A 216 2.16 20.33 0.29
N ILE A 217 1.51 20.84 1.34
CA ILE A 217 1.31 22.27 1.56
C ILE A 217 2.62 23.00 1.90
N LEU A 218 3.55 22.35 2.61
CA LEU A 218 4.90 22.89 2.84
C LEU A 218 5.72 22.98 1.55
N ILE A 219 5.72 21.93 0.72
CA ILE A 219 6.45 21.88 -0.56
C ILE A 219 5.88 22.89 -1.58
N ALA A 220 4.56 23.02 -1.67
CA ALA A 220 3.85 23.95 -2.56
C ALA A 220 3.87 25.42 -2.10
N CYS A 221 4.30 25.68 -0.86
CA CYS A 221 4.26 27.00 -0.22
C CYS A 221 2.86 27.68 -0.27
N ILE A 222 1.78 26.93 -0.03
CA ILE A 222 0.40 27.47 0.03
C ILE A 222 -0.17 27.49 1.47
N ARG A 223 -1.23 28.24 1.71
CA ARG A 223 -1.93 28.31 3.01
C ARG A 223 -2.80 27.06 3.20
N PHE A 224 -2.60 26.37 4.32
CA PHE A 224 -3.33 25.16 4.70
C PHE A 224 -4.86 25.39 4.68
N LEU A 225 -5.60 24.58 3.90
CA LEU A 225 -7.05 24.65 3.75
C LEU A 225 -7.62 26.07 3.51
N ALA A 226 -6.89 26.93 2.79
CA ALA A 226 -7.37 28.26 2.39
C ALA A 226 -8.29 28.20 1.15
N ARG A 227 -8.58 29.36 0.53
CA ARG A 227 -9.55 29.53 -0.58
C ARG A 227 -9.38 28.52 -1.72
N CYS A 228 -8.13 28.28 -2.12
CA CYS A 228 -7.71 27.41 -3.22
C CYS A 228 -6.87 26.25 -2.66
N PRO A 229 -7.47 25.26 -1.99
CA PRO A 229 -6.76 24.34 -1.10
C PRO A 229 -5.94 23.27 -1.83
N CYS A 230 -6.05 23.15 -3.16
CA CYS A 230 -5.31 22.18 -3.96
C CYS A 230 -3.86 22.63 -4.19
N PRO A 231 -2.84 21.75 -4.03
CA PRO A 231 -1.46 22.05 -4.36
C PRO A 231 -1.14 21.99 -5.87
N ILE A 232 -2.08 21.52 -6.71
CA ILE A 232 -1.88 21.34 -8.16
C ILE A 232 -2.63 22.40 -8.99
N CYS A 233 -3.79 22.89 -8.54
CA CYS A 233 -4.61 23.86 -9.27
C CYS A 233 -5.26 24.92 -8.35
N LEU A 234 -5.85 25.95 -8.96
CA LEU A 234 -6.50 27.10 -8.29
C LEU A 234 -8.03 26.92 -8.16
N VAL A 235 -8.53 25.69 -8.19
CA VAL A 235 -9.96 25.42 -7.93
C VAL A 235 -10.29 25.77 -6.47
N THR A 236 -11.37 26.53 -6.28
CA THR A 236 -11.78 27.09 -4.99
C THR A 236 -12.63 26.09 -4.18
N LYS A 237 -12.70 26.25 -2.85
CA LYS A 237 -13.45 25.35 -1.94
C LYS A 237 -14.89 25.07 -2.40
N ASP A 238 -15.60 26.12 -2.77
CA ASP A 238 -16.98 26.13 -3.29
C ASP A 238 -17.16 25.23 -4.53
N LYS A 239 -16.10 24.98 -5.30
CA LYS A 239 -16.16 24.18 -6.53
C LYS A 239 -15.77 22.72 -6.33
N ILE A 240 -15.35 22.31 -5.13
CA ILE A 240 -14.92 20.93 -4.86
C ILE A 240 -16.07 19.92 -5.08
N GLU A 241 -17.32 20.31 -4.87
CA GLU A 241 -18.49 19.45 -5.14
C GLU A 241 -18.67 19.10 -6.64
N ASN A 242 -18.12 19.90 -7.56
CA ASN A 242 -18.16 19.65 -9.00
C ASN A 242 -17.12 18.60 -9.46
N MET A 243 -16.35 18.02 -8.52
CA MET A 243 -15.24 17.10 -8.78
C MET A 243 -15.67 15.94 -9.70
N GLY A 244 -14.96 15.78 -10.82
CA GLY A 244 -15.22 14.72 -11.80
C GLY A 244 -16.36 15.00 -12.78
N THR A 245 -16.87 16.24 -12.84
CA THR A 245 -17.71 16.70 -13.96
C THR A 245 -16.87 17.08 -15.19
N LYS A 246 -17.48 17.04 -16.39
CA LYS A 246 -16.92 17.61 -17.64
C LYS A 246 -16.50 19.10 -17.47
N SER A 247 -17.02 19.83 -16.47
CA SER A 247 -16.62 21.21 -16.13
C SER A 247 -15.36 21.28 -15.26
N ASP A 248 -15.33 20.54 -14.14
CA ASP A 248 -14.20 20.49 -13.20
C ASP A 248 -12.91 20.00 -13.88
N MET A 249 -12.97 19.00 -14.76
CA MET A 249 -11.81 18.53 -15.52
C MET A 249 -11.16 19.68 -16.33
N ARG A 250 -11.96 20.46 -17.06
CA ARG A 250 -11.49 21.62 -17.83
C ARG A 250 -11.00 22.77 -16.94
N GLN A 251 -11.60 22.96 -15.76
CA GLN A 251 -11.15 23.95 -14.78
C GLN A 251 -9.78 23.59 -14.19
N ARG A 252 -9.53 22.31 -13.86
CA ARG A 252 -8.22 21.83 -13.38
C ARG A 252 -7.12 22.05 -14.41
N GLU A 253 -7.41 21.84 -15.69
CA GLU A 253 -6.47 22.05 -16.79
C GLU A 253 -6.20 23.55 -17.04
N LYS A 254 -7.26 24.36 -17.07
CA LYS A 254 -7.16 25.82 -17.29
C LYS A 254 -6.51 26.57 -16.12
N TRP A 255 -6.65 26.07 -14.90
CA TRP A 255 -6.21 26.74 -13.67
C TRP A 255 -5.13 25.95 -12.91
N GLN A 256 -4.20 25.31 -13.61
CA GLN A 256 -3.02 24.70 -12.99
C GLN A 256 -2.13 25.75 -12.29
N ARG A 257 -1.47 25.35 -11.20
CA ARG A 257 -0.45 26.17 -10.55
C ARG A 257 0.86 26.08 -11.34
N LEU A 258 1.45 27.25 -11.65
CA LEU A 258 2.63 27.38 -12.49
C LEU A 258 3.70 28.26 -11.83
N ASP A 259 4.92 27.74 -11.73
CA ASP A 259 6.09 28.45 -11.23
C ASP A 259 6.62 29.48 -12.25
N THR A 260 5.89 30.58 -12.39
CA THR A 260 6.19 31.66 -13.35
C THR A 260 7.11 32.73 -12.74
N GLY A 261 7.81 33.48 -13.59
CA GLY A 261 8.57 34.66 -13.14
C GLY A 261 7.68 35.71 -12.44
N ALA A 262 6.42 35.85 -12.88
CA ALA A 262 5.44 36.73 -12.23
C ALA A 262 5.06 36.25 -10.82
N LEU A 263 4.94 34.93 -10.59
CA LEU A 263 4.76 34.38 -9.24
C LEU A 263 5.99 34.66 -8.36
N ARG A 264 7.21 34.46 -8.89
CA ARG A 264 8.44 34.72 -8.13
C ARG A 264 8.60 36.19 -7.76
N GLU A 265 8.31 37.14 -8.67
CA GLU A 265 8.31 38.57 -8.34
C GLU A 265 7.19 38.94 -7.35
N LYS A 266 5.98 38.37 -7.50
CA LYS A 266 4.89 38.55 -6.53
C LYS A 266 5.35 38.18 -5.12
N LEU A 267 5.96 36.99 -4.95
CA LEU A 267 6.50 36.53 -3.67
C LEU A 267 7.62 37.43 -3.14
N ARG A 268 8.57 37.83 -4.01
CA ARG A 268 9.66 38.76 -3.63
C ARG A 268 9.12 40.11 -3.17
N MET A 269 8.15 40.69 -3.87
CA MET A 269 7.46 41.91 -3.46
C MET A 269 6.81 41.77 -2.08
N THR A 270 6.12 40.65 -1.81
CA THR A 270 5.46 40.45 -0.52
C THR A 270 6.46 40.25 0.63
N ARG A 271 7.58 39.54 0.40
CA ARG A 271 8.66 39.45 1.41
C ARG A 271 9.30 40.80 1.71
N ARG A 272 9.54 41.62 0.68
CA ARG A 272 9.99 43.00 0.85
C ARG A 272 9.03 43.83 1.70
N TRP A 273 7.71 43.65 1.60
CA TRP A 273 6.78 44.33 2.51
C TRP A 273 6.87 43.85 3.96
N ILE A 274 7.15 42.56 4.19
CA ILE A 274 7.30 41.99 5.53
C ILE A 274 8.61 42.48 6.19
N PHE A 275 9.75 42.41 5.48
CA PHE A 275 11.05 42.78 6.03
C PHE A 275 11.40 44.28 5.86
N GLU A 276 11.26 44.86 4.67
CA GLU A 276 11.64 46.27 4.38
C GLU A 276 10.60 47.29 4.83
N ARG A 277 9.38 46.85 5.19
CA ARG A 277 8.28 47.75 5.62
C ARG A 277 7.58 47.31 6.91
N GLY A 278 7.99 46.21 7.53
CA GLY A 278 7.42 45.71 8.78
C GLY A 278 5.94 45.30 8.69
N PHE A 279 5.40 45.01 7.50
CA PHE A 279 3.99 44.65 7.38
C PHE A 279 3.75 43.28 8.02
N SER A 280 2.74 43.20 8.90
CA SER A 280 2.31 41.94 9.51
C SER A 280 2.03 40.85 8.46
N LEU A 281 2.37 39.62 8.81
CA LEU A 281 2.08 38.41 8.03
C LEU A 281 0.58 38.20 7.79
N LEU A 282 -0.28 38.81 8.61
CA LEU A 282 -1.74 38.77 8.52
C LEU A 282 -2.36 40.08 7.98
N SER A 283 -1.54 41.04 7.56
CA SER A 283 -2.03 42.34 7.08
C SER A 283 -2.85 42.24 5.78
N LYS A 284 -3.90 43.06 5.65
CA LYS A 284 -4.74 43.13 4.43
C LYS A 284 -3.92 43.38 3.16
N HIS A 285 -2.83 44.14 3.25
CA HIS A 285 -1.89 44.34 2.14
C HIS A 285 -1.27 43.03 1.62
N VAL A 286 -0.77 42.19 2.52
CA VAL A 286 -0.21 40.86 2.20
C VAL A 286 -1.31 39.92 1.69
N GLY A 287 -2.46 39.89 2.38
CA GLY A 287 -3.60 39.03 2.02
C GLY A 287 -4.16 39.30 0.62
N ASN A 288 -4.38 40.58 0.26
CA ASN A 288 -4.92 40.99 -1.04
C ASN A 288 -4.11 40.46 -2.24
N VAL A 289 -2.80 40.24 -2.06
CA VAL A 289 -1.88 39.74 -3.11
C VAL A 289 -1.80 38.22 -3.14
N LEU A 290 -1.86 37.56 -1.98
CA LEU A 290 -1.58 36.12 -1.85
C LEU A 290 -2.83 35.23 -1.72
N ASP A 291 -3.90 35.69 -1.05
CA ASP A 291 -4.97 34.79 -0.57
C ASP A 291 -5.91 34.31 -1.68
N ASN A 292 -6.05 35.07 -2.77
CA ASN A 292 -6.77 34.66 -3.98
C ASN A 292 -6.20 33.39 -4.61
N GLU A 293 -4.87 33.22 -4.60
CA GLU A 293 -4.18 31.99 -5.01
C GLU A 293 -3.81 31.10 -3.79
N SER A 294 -4.16 31.55 -2.59
CA SER A 294 -3.83 30.93 -1.30
C SER A 294 -2.34 30.70 -1.09
N LEU A 295 -1.49 31.61 -1.55
CA LEU A 295 -0.03 31.53 -1.43
C LEU A 295 0.47 31.89 -0.02
N MET A 296 1.68 31.48 0.31
CA MET A 296 2.45 32.01 1.45
C MET A 296 3.58 32.92 0.97
N PRO A 297 4.08 33.86 1.78
CA PRO A 297 5.21 34.74 1.41
C PRO A 297 6.58 34.01 1.46
N LYS A 298 6.67 32.81 0.87
CA LYS A 298 7.88 32.00 0.77
C LYS A 298 7.93 31.31 -0.59
N GLN A 299 9.07 31.38 -1.26
CA GLN A 299 9.37 30.62 -2.46
C GLN A 299 9.91 29.23 -2.09
N SER A 300 9.40 28.17 -2.75
CA SER A 300 9.86 26.79 -2.55
C SER A 300 11.33 26.61 -2.94
N ALA A 301 12.10 25.78 -2.22
CA ALA A 301 13.51 25.52 -2.48
C ALA A 301 13.75 24.97 -3.89
N PHE A 302 12.83 24.12 -4.39
CA PHE A 302 12.82 23.64 -5.77
C PHE A 302 12.65 24.80 -6.78
N SER A 303 11.81 25.78 -6.47
CA SER A 303 11.65 27.00 -7.29
C SER A 303 12.91 27.86 -7.30
N GLN A 304 13.61 27.95 -6.17
CA GLN A 304 14.87 28.70 -6.05
C GLN A 304 16.00 28.03 -6.84
N LYS A 305 16.34 26.77 -6.51
CA LYS A 305 17.49 26.05 -7.10
C LYS A 305 17.24 25.51 -8.51
N LEU A 306 16.00 25.12 -8.87
CA LEU A 306 15.69 24.49 -10.18
C LEU A 306 14.80 25.35 -11.10
N GLY A 307 14.15 26.42 -10.60
CA GLY A 307 13.23 27.23 -11.39
C GLY A 307 13.85 27.94 -12.59
N HIS A 308 15.18 28.15 -12.57
CA HIS A 308 15.95 28.67 -13.72
C HIS A 308 16.11 27.64 -14.85
N LEU A 309 16.03 26.33 -14.55
CA LEU A 309 16.02 25.23 -15.51
C LEU A 309 14.61 24.96 -16.09
N GLY A 310 13.64 25.84 -15.82
CA GLY A 310 12.23 25.66 -16.22
C GLY A 310 11.46 24.65 -15.35
N PHE A 311 11.98 24.23 -14.20
CA PHE A 311 11.33 23.25 -13.32
C PHE A 311 10.10 23.86 -12.61
N ASN A 312 8.90 23.36 -12.91
CA ASN A 312 7.68 23.74 -12.19
C ASN A 312 7.48 22.86 -10.96
N HIS A 313 7.78 23.38 -9.76
CA HIS A 313 7.67 22.59 -8.52
C HIS A 313 6.23 22.16 -8.17
N PHE A 314 5.18 22.80 -8.71
CA PHE A 314 3.81 22.32 -8.54
C PHE A 314 3.53 21.03 -9.32
N ALA A 315 4.21 20.81 -10.45
CA ALA A 315 4.04 19.61 -11.27
C ALA A 315 4.71 18.37 -10.67
N LEU A 316 5.57 18.56 -9.66
CA LEU A 316 6.18 17.49 -8.88
C LEU A 316 5.17 16.80 -7.94
N LEU A 317 4.16 17.53 -7.47
CA LEU A 317 3.23 17.06 -6.45
C LEU A 317 2.17 16.14 -7.06
N VAL A 318 2.17 14.88 -6.62
CA VAL A 318 1.22 13.85 -7.07
C VAL A 318 0.19 13.54 -5.99
N PRO A 319 -1.04 13.15 -6.36
CA PRO A 319 -1.99 12.62 -5.40
C PRO A 319 -1.45 11.32 -4.74
N ASP A 320 -1.88 11.05 -3.51
CA ASP A 320 -1.43 9.89 -2.71
C ASP A 320 -2.61 9.03 -2.23
N LEU A 321 -2.65 7.79 -2.70
CA LEU A 321 -3.77 6.87 -2.50
C LEU A 321 -4.03 6.60 -1.00
N MET A 322 -2.95 6.46 -0.21
CA MET A 322 -3.04 6.11 1.19
C MET A 322 -3.65 7.25 2.03
N HIS A 323 -3.15 8.47 1.90
CA HIS A 323 -3.62 9.61 2.71
C HIS A 323 -4.91 10.23 2.19
N GLU A 324 -5.15 10.25 0.87
CA GLU A 324 -6.31 10.92 0.26
C GLU A 324 -7.52 10.00 0.12
N PHE A 325 -7.30 8.76 -0.36
CA PHE A 325 -8.39 7.80 -0.57
C PHE A 325 -8.56 6.89 0.66
N GLU A 326 -7.62 5.99 0.95
CA GLU A 326 -7.74 4.92 1.97
C GLU A 326 -8.02 5.48 3.39
N LEU A 327 -7.13 6.33 3.91
CA LEU A 327 -7.28 7.02 5.20
C LEU A 327 -8.18 8.26 5.14
N GLY A 328 -8.54 8.71 3.93
CA GLY A 328 -9.26 9.95 3.71
C GLY A 328 -10.73 9.71 3.37
N VAL A 329 -11.05 9.73 2.08
CA VAL A 329 -12.41 9.60 1.56
C VAL A 329 -13.04 8.27 1.97
N TRP A 330 -12.34 7.14 1.81
CA TRP A 330 -12.86 5.82 2.22
C TRP A 330 -13.15 5.76 3.72
N LYS A 331 -12.20 6.15 4.58
CA LYS A 331 -12.43 6.21 6.03
C LYS A 331 -13.65 7.06 6.42
N ALA A 332 -13.87 8.19 5.74
CA ALA A 332 -15.06 9.02 5.97
C ALA A 332 -16.37 8.33 5.51
N VAL A 333 -16.37 7.73 4.33
CA VAL A 333 -17.49 6.92 3.79
C VAL A 333 -17.79 5.73 4.70
N PHE A 334 -16.78 5.00 5.15
CA PHE A 334 -16.92 3.86 6.07
C PHE A 334 -17.54 4.27 7.41
N ILE A 335 -17.08 5.39 8.00
CA ILE A 335 -17.70 5.96 9.21
C ILE A 335 -19.17 6.30 8.97
N HIS A 336 -19.53 6.82 7.79
CA HIS A 336 -20.93 7.11 7.44
C HIS A 336 -21.77 5.82 7.28
N LEU A 337 -21.25 4.81 6.59
CA LEU A 337 -21.88 3.49 6.44
C LEU A 337 -22.12 2.81 7.80
N MET A 338 -21.19 2.92 8.75
CA MET A 338 -21.41 2.42 10.12
C MET A 338 -22.55 3.17 10.83
N ARG A 339 -22.74 4.48 10.60
CA ARG A 339 -23.91 5.22 11.12
C ARG A 339 -25.22 4.72 10.50
N ILE A 340 -25.23 4.42 9.19
CA ILE A 340 -26.41 3.83 8.52
C ILE A 340 -26.75 2.46 9.13
N LEU A 341 -25.76 1.57 9.31
CA LEU A 341 -25.98 0.27 9.95
C LEU A 341 -26.44 0.39 11.41
N HIS A 342 -25.94 1.38 12.16
CA HIS A 342 -26.44 1.68 13.50
C HIS A 342 -27.89 2.21 13.50
N ALA A 343 -28.28 2.99 12.49
CA ALA A 343 -29.65 3.49 12.33
C ALA A 343 -30.63 2.41 11.83
N ALA A 344 -30.15 1.39 11.12
CA ALA A 344 -30.93 0.23 10.70
C ALA A 344 -31.25 -0.75 11.85
N GLY A 345 -30.50 -0.72 12.96
CA GLY A 345 -30.79 -1.51 14.15
C GLY A 345 -30.48 -3.00 13.99
N GLU A 346 -31.39 -3.85 14.48
CA GLU A 346 -31.48 -5.31 14.23
C GLU A 346 -30.15 -6.09 14.22
N ASP A 347 -29.24 -5.75 15.15
CA ASP A 347 -27.88 -6.30 15.25
C ASP A 347 -27.06 -6.35 13.94
N LYS A 348 -27.40 -5.53 12.92
CA LYS A 348 -26.70 -5.52 11.62
C LYS A 348 -25.20 -5.26 11.77
N ILE A 349 -24.79 -4.51 12.79
CA ILE A 349 -23.39 -4.27 13.17
C ILE A 349 -22.69 -5.55 13.68
N GLN A 350 -23.37 -6.40 14.45
CA GLN A 350 -22.79 -7.67 14.90
C GLN A 350 -22.68 -8.66 13.74
N GLU A 351 -23.69 -8.70 12.87
CA GLU A 351 -23.69 -9.51 11.65
C GLU A 351 -22.58 -9.07 10.68
N PHE A 352 -22.41 -7.76 10.46
CA PHE A 352 -21.29 -7.19 9.72
C PHE A 352 -19.93 -7.64 10.29
N ASN A 353 -19.74 -7.54 11.61
CA ASN A 353 -18.53 -8.01 12.27
C ASN A 353 -18.37 -9.54 12.19
N ARG A 354 -19.45 -10.32 12.16
CA ARG A 354 -19.42 -11.79 11.99
C ARG A 354 -18.93 -12.14 10.59
N ARG A 355 -19.51 -11.55 9.55
CA ARG A 355 -19.13 -11.75 8.13
C ARG A 355 -17.67 -11.40 7.87
N PHE A 356 -17.19 -10.22 8.30
CA PHE A 356 -15.80 -9.84 8.11
C PHE A 356 -14.80 -10.82 8.75
N ARG A 357 -15.13 -11.42 9.91
CA ARG A 357 -14.28 -12.44 10.57
C ARG A 357 -14.30 -13.81 9.88
N GLN A 358 -15.19 -14.03 8.92
CA GLN A 358 -15.29 -15.22 8.07
C GLN A 358 -14.67 -15.02 6.67
N VAL A 359 -14.25 -13.81 6.31
CA VAL A 359 -13.54 -13.55 5.05
C VAL A 359 -12.13 -14.17 5.10
N PRO A 360 -11.72 -14.99 4.12
CA PRO A 360 -10.42 -15.63 4.12
C PRO A 360 -9.28 -14.63 3.81
N PRO A 361 -8.06 -14.85 4.33
CA PRO A 361 -6.93 -13.95 4.14
C PRO A 361 -6.21 -14.20 2.80
N PHE A 362 -6.05 -13.18 1.96
CA PHE A 362 -5.49 -13.30 0.61
C PHE A 362 -4.01 -12.89 0.47
N GLY A 363 -3.36 -13.36 -0.61
CA GLY A 363 -1.96 -13.10 -0.96
C GLY A 363 -0.96 -13.52 0.12
N ARG A 364 0.27 -12.97 0.09
CA ARG A 364 1.19 -13.14 1.23
C ARG A 364 0.68 -12.37 2.46
N SER A 365 0.34 -11.10 2.27
CA SER A 365 -0.16 -10.19 3.30
C SER A 365 -1.11 -9.12 2.75
N THR A 366 -1.77 -9.40 1.62
CA THR A 366 -2.62 -8.45 0.88
C THR A 366 -3.91 -8.19 1.65
N ILE A 367 -4.66 -9.25 1.96
CA ILE A 367 -5.80 -9.19 2.90
C ILE A 367 -5.45 -10.08 4.09
N ARG A 368 -5.51 -9.53 5.30
CA ARG A 368 -5.26 -10.25 6.54
C ARG A 368 -6.56 -10.76 7.15
N ARG A 369 -6.42 -11.72 8.07
CA ARG A 369 -7.56 -12.25 8.82
C ARG A 369 -8.06 -11.18 9.78
N PHE A 370 -9.28 -10.69 9.57
CA PHE A 370 -9.98 -9.85 10.55
C PHE A 370 -10.27 -10.72 11.78
N SER A 371 -9.66 -10.39 12.92
CA SER A 371 -9.96 -11.03 14.22
C SER A 371 -10.90 -10.18 15.08
N ASN A 372 -10.79 -8.86 14.94
CA ASN A 372 -11.44 -7.86 15.80
C ASN A 372 -12.73 -7.34 15.14
N ASN A 373 -13.58 -6.68 15.92
CA ASN A 373 -14.78 -6.02 15.38
C ASN A 373 -14.39 -4.80 14.52
N VAL A 374 -14.35 -5.02 13.20
CA VAL A 374 -14.08 -4.04 12.15
C VAL A 374 -14.87 -2.73 12.33
N SER A 375 -16.16 -2.82 12.69
CA SER A 375 -17.01 -1.64 12.90
C SER A 375 -16.55 -0.71 14.03
N SER A 376 -15.69 -1.18 14.94
CA SER A 376 -15.19 -0.40 16.07
C SER A 376 -14.03 0.53 15.70
N MET A 377 -13.35 0.28 14.57
CA MET A 377 -12.19 1.03 14.07
C MET A 377 -11.03 1.22 15.07
N LYS A 378 -10.94 0.37 16.12
CA LYS A 378 -9.90 0.46 17.15
C LYS A 378 -8.59 -0.21 16.72
N LYS A 379 -7.46 0.48 16.97
CA LYS A 379 -6.08 0.03 16.69
C LYS A 379 -5.84 -0.40 15.23
N LEU A 380 -6.42 0.33 14.27
CA LEU A 380 -6.20 0.13 12.82
C LEU A 380 -5.08 1.05 12.28
N ALA A 381 -4.23 0.51 11.41
CA ALA A 381 -3.29 1.25 10.57
C ALA A 381 -3.89 1.51 9.16
N ALA A 382 -3.21 2.33 8.33
CA ALA A 382 -3.67 2.71 6.99
C ALA A 382 -4.04 1.50 6.12
N ARG A 383 -3.08 0.58 5.98
CA ARG A 383 -3.25 -0.73 5.36
C ARG A 383 -4.47 -1.54 5.85
N ASP A 384 -4.91 -1.38 7.10
CA ASP A 384 -6.09 -2.13 7.57
C ASP A 384 -7.40 -1.52 7.02
N PHE A 385 -7.41 -0.25 6.61
CA PHE A 385 -8.49 0.35 5.81
C PHE A 385 -8.43 -0.09 4.34
N GLU A 386 -7.23 -0.33 3.78
CA GLU A 386 -7.04 -0.94 2.45
C GLU A 386 -7.59 -2.37 2.41
N ASP A 387 -7.16 -3.24 3.33
CA ASP A 387 -7.71 -4.60 3.57
C ASP A 387 -9.26 -4.54 3.65
N MET A 388 -9.84 -3.54 4.33
CA MET A 388 -11.29 -3.37 4.44
C MET A 388 -11.96 -2.93 3.15
N LEU A 389 -11.35 -2.06 2.34
CA LEU A 389 -11.93 -1.61 1.08
C LEU A 389 -11.89 -2.71 0.03
N GLN A 390 -10.78 -3.45 -0.07
CA GLN A 390 -10.66 -4.62 -0.97
C GLN A 390 -11.75 -5.68 -0.71
N VAL A 391 -12.21 -5.79 0.54
CA VAL A 391 -13.30 -6.69 0.94
C VAL A 391 -14.68 -6.03 0.83
N PHE A 392 -14.79 -4.71 1.04
CA PHE A 392 -16.07 -4.01 0.95
C PHE A 392 -16.53 -3.83 -0.51
N SER A 393 -15.61 -3.54 -1.43
CA SER A 393 -15.90 -3.48 -2.88
C SER A 393 -16.46 -4.80 -3.43
N SER A 394 -16.14 -5.93 -2.78
CA SER A 394 -16.68 -7.26 -3.07
C SER A 394 -17.99 -7.64 -2.36
N LEU A 395 -18.54 -6.79 -1.49
CA LEU A 395 -19.80 -7.09 -0.81
C LEU A 395 -21.00 -6.48 -1.58
N PRO A 396 -22.01 -7.29 -1.97
CA PRO A 396 -23.22 -6.78 -2.60
C PRO A 396 -24.08 -6.03 -1.58
N MET A 397 -23.85 -4.71 -1.44
CA MET A 397 -24.85 -3.81 -0.88
C MET A 397 -25.92 -3.50 -1.94
N THR A 398 -27.18 -3.44 -1.51
CA THR A 398 -28.38 -3.24 -2.34
C THR A 398 -28.51 -1.83 -2.93
N THR A 399 -27.43 -1.04 -2.97
CA THR A 399 -27.41 0.33 -3.49
C THR A 399 -26.43 0.45 -4.65
N LYS A 400 -26.90 1.02 -5.78
CA LYS A 400 -26.09 1.33 -6.99
C LYS A 400 -24.81 2.16 -6.68
N LEU A 401 -24.78 2.79 -5.51
CA LEU A 401 -23.69 3.56 -4.94
C LEU A 401 -22.39 2.77 -4.73
N SER A 402 -22.46 1.49 -4.32
CA SER A 402 -21.26 0.73 -3.94
C SER A 402 -20.35 0.46 -5.13
N TRP A 403 -20.88 -0.18 -6.17
CA TRP A 403 -20.12 -0.63 -7.33
C TRP A 403 -19.53 0.52 -8.15
N THR A 404 -20.36 1.49 -8.51
CA THR A 404 -19.96 2.66 -9.30
C THR A 404 -18.89 3.50 -8.59
N CYS A 405 -18.88 3.50 -7.24
CA CYS A 405 -17.89 4.19 -6.42
C CYS A 405 -16.67 3.31 -6.02
N CYS A 406 -16.64 2.03 -6.40
CA CYS A 406 -15.47 1.16 -6.21
C CYS A 406 -14.69 0.98 -7.52
N MET A 407 -15.39 0.69 -8.63
CA MET A 407 -14.77 0.48 -9.95
C MET A 407 -13.96 1.69 -10.41
N ASN A 408 -14.53 2.89 -10.32
CA ASN A 408 -13.96 4.08 -10.96
C ASN A 408 -12.79 4.70 -10.17
N TRP A 409 -12.64 4.37 -8.88
CA TRP A 409 -11.70 5.06 -7.97
C TRP A 409 -10.48 4.24 -7.57
N TYR A 410 -10.64 2.94 -7.31
CA TYR A 410 -9.56 2.15 -6.69
C TYR A 410 -8.39 1.85 -7.65
N HIS A 411 -8.66 1.82 -8.97
CA HIS A 411 -7.72 1.36 -10.00
C HIS A 411 -7.34 2.40 -11.05
N GLY A 412 -7.86 3.63 -10.96
CA GLY A 412 -7.36 4.79 -11.73
C GLY A 412 -7.54 4.71 -13.25
N THR A 413 -8.45 3.87 -13.75
CA THR A 413 -8.78 3.75 -15.17
C THR A 413 -9.53 4.98 -15.70
N PRO A 414 -9.31 5.45 -16.93
CA PRO A 414 -9.98 6.64 -17.45
C PRO A 414 -11.44 6.36 -17.83
N MET A 415 -12.41 7.07 -17.21
CA MET A 415 -13.55 7.64 -17.94
C MET A 415 -14.24 8.78 -17.17
N ARG A 416 -15.31 9.35 -17.75
CA ARG A 416 -15.57 10.80 -17.69
C ARG A 416 -16.63 11.30 -16.71
N ASN A 417 -17.42 10.40 -16.13
CA ASN A 417 -18.60 10.76 -15.34
C ASN A 417 -18.45 10.27 -13.89
N CYS A 418 -18.08 11.16 -12.96
CA CYS A 418 -18.22 10.87 -11.54
C CYS A 418 -19.67 11.12 -11.11
N VAL A 419 -20.46 10.04 -11.03
CA VAL A 419 -21.87 10.10 -10.62
C VAL A 419 -22.00 10.78 -9.25
N TYR A 420 -22.90 11.76 -9.16
CA TYR A 420 -23.19 12.48 -7.92
C TYR A 420 -23.55 11.51 -6.79
N ILE A 421 -23.02 11.75 -5.59
CA ILE A 421 -23.57 11.14 -4.36
C ILE A 421 -24.82 11.93 -3.95
N GLN A 422 -25.84 11.92 -4.82
CA GLN A 422 -27.19 12.21 -4.43
C GLN A 422 -27.71 11.03 -3.60
N THR A 423 -27.78 11.21 -2.29
CA THR A 423 -28.77 10.47 -1.50
C THR A 423 -30.14 10.85 -2.05
N PRO A 424 -30.96 9.91 -2.58
CA PRO A 424 -32.29 10.26 -3.05
C PRO A 424 -33.09 10.88 -1.89
N PRO A 425 -33.91 11.92 -2.14
CA PRO A 425 -34.60 12.67 -1.09
C PRO A 425 -35.74 11.84 -0.46
N CYS A 426 -35.38 10.89 0.41
CA CYS A 426 -36.29 9.96 1.05
C CYS A 426 -37.11 10.62 2.17
N GLY A 427 -38.07 11.48 1.79
CA GLY A 427 -39.15 11.98 2.65
C GLY A 427 -38.67 12.66 3.92
N HIS A 428 -38.07 13.86 3.78
CA HIS A 428 -37.39 14.57 4.86
C HIS A 428 -38.23 14.85 6.13
N SER A 429 -39.56 14.78 6.03
CA SER A 429 -40.53 15.08 7.10
C SER A 429 -40.95 13.87 7.96
N SER A 430 -41.18 12.69 7.37
CA SER A 430 -41.92 11.61 8.05
C SER A 430 -41.07 10.76 9.00
N ARG A 431 -39.80 10.51 8.66
CA ARG A 431 -38.91 9.65 9.46
C ARG A 431 -38.35 10.35 10.70
N GLN A 432 -38.39 11.68 10.74
CA GLN A 432 -37.81 12.49 11.81
C GLN A 432 -38.60 12.40 13.13
N GLN A 433 -39.93 12.22 13.06
CA GLN A 433 -40.77 11.95 14.23
C GLN A 433 -40.49 10.57 14.82
N GLN A 434 -40.50 9.50 14.00
CA GLN A 434 -40.28 8.12 14.46
C GLN A 434 -38.93 7.91 15.17
N LEU A 435 -37.86 8.55 14.67
CA LEU A 435 -36.55 8.51 15.33
C LEU A 435 -36.56 9.19 16.71
N SER A 436 -37.35 10.25 16.89
CA SER A 436 -37.51 10.91 18.18
C SER A 436 -38.25 10.03 19.20
N GLU A 437 -39.25 9.27 18.74
CA GLU A 437 -40.07 8.39 19.59
C GLU A 437 -39.32 7.12 19.99
N ALA A 438 -38.56 6.51 19.08
CA ALA A 438 -37.68 5.38 19.40
C ALA A 438 -36.65 5.75 20.49
N ALA A 439 -36.04 6.93 20.38
CA ALA A 439 -35.14 7.46 21.42
C ALA A 439 -35.86 7.73 22.76
N ARG A 440 -37.13 8.17 22.72
CA ARG A 440 -37.98 8.36 23.90
C ARG A 440 -38.35 7.03 24.58
N GLY A 441 -38.60 5.98 23.79
CA GLY A 441 -38.82 4.61 24.28
C GLY A 441 -37.57 4.05 24.98
N GLN A 442 -36.40 4.19 24.36
CA GLN A 442 -35.13 3.75 24.96
C GLN A 442 -34.78 4.51 26.26
N ARG A 443 -35.17 5.79 26.40
CA ARG A 443 -35.06 6.52 27.68
C ARG A 443 -35.93 5.87 28.75
N LYS A 444 -37.24 5.69 28.50
CA LYS A 444 -38.16 5.05 29.46
C LYS A 444 -37.67 3.66 29.91
N ALA A 445 -37.14 2.86 28.98
CA ALA A 445 -36.58 1.54 29.30
C ALA A 445 -35.33 1.62 30.21
N ARG A 446 -34.41 2.57 29.96
CA ARG A 446 -33.22 2.77 30.80
C ARG A 446 -33.52 3.41 32.16
N GLU A 447 -34.56 4.24 32.25
CA GLU A 447 -35.02 4.84 33.49
C GLU A 447 -35.72 3.79 34.38
N ALA A 448 -36.55 2.91 33.80
CA ALA A 448 -37.16 1.78 34.51
C ALA A 448 -36.13 0.81 35.12
N GLN A 449 -34.96 0.61 34.47
CA GLN A 449 -33.88 -0.24 34.98
C GLN A 449 -33.04 0.36 36.12
N LYS A 450 -33.26 1.62 36.53
CA LYS A 450 -32.52 2.26 37.64
C LYS A 450 -33.26 2.26 38.98
N GLY A 451 -34.20 1.34 39.17
CA GLY A 451 -34.92 1.17 40.44
C GLY A 451 -34.08 0.57 41.58
N LYS A 452 -34.04 1.28 42.73
CA LYS A 452 -33.67 0.80 44.08
C LYS A 452 -32.19 0.45 44.38
N LYS A 453 -31.45 1.44 44.91
CA LYS A 453 -30.81 1.37 46.26
C LYS A 453 -30.50 2.80 46.78
N PRO A 454 -30.40 3.03 48.10
CA PRO A 454 -30.45 4.37 48.69
C PRO A 454 -29.09 5.11 48.72
N GLN A 455 -29.14 6.37 49.13
CA GLN A 455 -28.10 7.39 48.98
C GLN A 455 -27.02 7.35 50.07
N SER A 456 -25.82 7.84 49.74
CA SER A 456 -25.09 8.77 50.59
C SER A 456 -24.58 9.93 49.72
N ALA A 457 -24.61 11.16 50.25
CA ALA A 457 -24.45 12.37 49.44
C ALA A 457 -23.08 13.05 49.65
N LYS A 458 -22.39 13.37 48.55
CA LYS A 458 -21.41 14.46 48.49
C LYS A 458 -21.62 15.23 47.19
N SER A 459 -21.67 16.56 47.30
CA SER A 459 -21.88 17.47 46.18
C SER A 459 -20.62 17.64 45.34
N LYS A 460 -20.78 17.57 44.01
CA LYS A 460 -19.86 18.15 43.02
C LYS A 460 -20.67 18.92 41.99
N GLY A 461 -20.05 19.93 41.38
CA GLY A 461 -20.74 20.98 40.62
C GLY A 461 -21.44 20.51 39.34
N LYS A 462 -22.36 21.34 38.84
CA LYS A 462 -23.06 21.14 37.56
C LYS A 462 -22.07 21.28 36.39
N GLN A 463 -21.48 20.18 35.93
CA GLN A 463 -21.00 20.13 34.54
C GLN A 463 -22.23 20.25 33.62
N LYS A 464 -22.28 21.30 32.79
CA LYS A 464 -23.20 21.36 31.65
C LYS A 464 -22.84 20.22 30.70
N SER A 465 -23.72 19.23 30.54
CA SER A 465 -23.56 18.23 29.48
C SER A 465 -23.67 18.94 28.12
N ARG A 466 -22.57 19.08 27.38
CA ARG A 466 -22.61 19.49 25.96
C ARG A 466 -23.61 18.59 25.23
N GLY A 467 -24.52 19.21 24.46
CA GLY A 467 -25.49 18.48 23.65
C GLY A 467 -24.78 17.61 22.60
N ALA A 468 -25.45 16.56 22.12
CA ALA A 468 -24.91 15.72 21.06
C ALA A 468 -24.82 16.54 19.76
N VAL A 469 -23.59 16.92 19.37
CA VAL A 469 -23.33 17.74 18.18
C VAL A 469 -23.77 16.99 16.92
N ARG A 470 -24.60 17.63 16.11
CA ARG A 470 -25.02 17.16 14.78
C ARG A 470 -23.78 17.07 13.88
N LYS A 471 -23.33 15.85 13.57
CA LYS A 471 -22.20 15.62 12.65
C LYS A 471 -22.69 15.24 11.27
N GLU A 472 -22.68 16.20 10.36
CA GLU A 472 -23.08 16.00 8.97
C GLU A 472 -22.00 15.22 8.18
N PHE A 473 -22.29 14.90 6.92
CA PHE A 473 -21.38 14.17 6.05
C PHE A 473 -20.83 15.11 4.97
N ASN A 474 -19.75 15.80 5.31
CA ASN A 474 -19.08 16.73 4.42
C ASN A 474 -18.00 16.00 3.60
N LEU A 475 -18.12 16.04 2.26
CA LEU A 475 -17.13 15.52 1.31
C LEU A 475 -16.30 16.62 0.62
N CYS A 476 -16.66 17.90 0.77
CA CYS A 476 -16.00 19.07 0.16
C CYS A 476 -14.64 19.35 0.79
N THR A 477 -13.70 18.44 0.55
CA THR A 477 -12.39 18.34 1.19
C THR A 477 -11.29 18.35 0.13
N ALA A 478 -10.09 18.82 0.51
CA ALA A 478 -8.93 18.75 -0.37
C ALA A 478 -8.57 17.30 -0.79
N LYS A 479 -8.92 16.30 0.04
CA LYS A 479 -8.73 14.87 -0.24
C LYS A 479 -9.66 14.36 -1.35
N LEU A 480 -10.97 14.68 -1.28
CA LEU A 480 -11.89 14.39 -2.39
C LEU A 480 -11.44 15.12 -3.66
N HIS A 481 -11.08 16.41 -3.53
CA HIS A 481 -10.62 17.19 -4.66
C HIS A 481 -9.37 16.60 -5.34
N ALA A 482 -8.44 16.00 -4.58
CA ALA A 482 -7.25 15.37 -5.12
C ALA A 482 -7.55 14.17 -6.03
N LEU A 483 -8.69 13.47 -5.82
CA LEU A 483 -9.09 12.31 -6.64
C LEU A 483 -9.21 12.67 -8.13
N GLY A 484 -9.65 13.89 -8.46
CA GLY A 484 -9.73 14.38 -9.84
C GLY A 484 -8.38 14.59 -10.55
N HIS A 485 -7.24 14.42 -9.86
CA HIS A 485 -5.90 14.49 -10.46
C HIS A 485 -5.29 13.12 -10.81
N TYR A 486 -5.84 12.00 -10.32
CA TYR A 486 -5.23 10.67 -10.49
C TYR A 486 -5.04 10.29 -11.96
N LEU A 487 -6.05 10.51 -12.81
CA LEU A 487 -5.94 10.25 -14.25
C LEU A 487 -4.76 11.01 -14.88
N SER A 488 -4.62 12.31 -14.56
CA SER A 488 -3.52 13.15 -15.08
C SER A 488 -2.15 12.74 -14.54
N ALA A 489 -2.08 12.16 -13.34
CA ALA A 489 -0.86 11.63 -12.74
C ALA A 489 -0.48 10.28 -13.37
N ILE A 490 -1.46 9.38 -13.57
CA ILE A 490 -1.23 8.03 -14.12
C ILE A 490 -0.72 8.10 -15.56
N VAL A 491 -1.28 8.99 -16.38
CA VAL A 491 -0.82 9.24 -17.76
C VAL A 491 0.62 9.79 -17.81
N LYS A 492 1.10 10.47 -16.75
CA LYS A 492 2.45 11.05 -16.68
C LYS A 492 3.50 10.15 -16.01
N PHE A 493 3.09 9.38 -15.00
CA PHE A 493 4.00 8.73 -14.04
C PHE A 493 3.77 7.20 -13.91
N GLY A 494 2.81 6.63 -14.64
CA GLY A 494 2.44 5.22 -14.56
C GLY A 494 1.54 4.92 -13.36
N THR A 495 1.58 3.67 -12.87
CA THR A 495 0.70 3.21 -11.80
C THR A 495 0.93 3.94 -10.48
N THR A 496 -0.09 4.02 -9.62
CA THR A 496 0.01 4.59 -8.26
C THR A 496 1.06 3.88 -7.40
N ASP A 497 1.36 2.61 -7.71
CA ASP A 497 2.48 1.83 -7.15
C ASP A 497 3.88 2.39 -7.43
N ASN A 498 4.01 3.37 -8.33
CA ASN A 498 5.27 4.11 -8.56
C ASN A 498 5.45 5.29 -7.60
N TYR A 499 4.38 5.76 -6.94
CA TYR A 499 4.39 6.99 -6.14
C TYR A 499 3.51 6.94 -4.88
N THR A 500 3.30 5.76 -4.30
CA THR A 500 2.56 5.60 -3.03
C THR A 500 3.44 5.86 -1.80
N THR A 501 2.94 6.66 -0.85
CA THR A 501 3.61 6.89 0.45
C THR A 501 3.70 5.65 1.34
N GLN A 502 2.97 4.57 1.04
CA GLN A 502 3.07 3.28 1.75
C GLN A 502 4.53 2.79 1.85
N ILE A 503 5.36 3.05 0.82
CA ILE A 503 6.78 2.68 0.81
C ILE A 503 7.56 3.41 1.91
N GLY A 504 7.29 4.70 2.13
CA GLY A 504 7.91 5.50 3.20
C GLY A 504 7.41 5.12 4.59
N GLU A 505 6.11 4.82 4.74
CA GLU A 505 5.53 4.43 6.03
C GLU A 505 6.06 3.07 6.54
N LEU A 506 6.52 2.20 5.64
CA LEU A 506 7.27 0.99 6.00
C LEU A 506 8.62 1.30 6.66
N GLU A 507 9.34 2.33 6.21
CA GLU A 507 10.62 2.74 6.81
C GLU A 507 10.42 3.40 8.19
N HIS A 508 9.27 4.07 8.43
CA HIS A 508 8.91 4.52 9.78
C HIS A 508 8.89 3.36 10.81
N ARG A 509 8.65 2.12 10.39
CA ARG A 509 8.75 0.93 11.26
C ARG A 509 10.20 0.54 11.58
N ILE A 510 11.18 0.99 10.80
CA ILE A 510 12.61 0.85 11.14
C ILE A 510 13.01 2.00 12.06
N VAL A 511 12.65 3.24 11.73
CA VAL A 511 12.90 4.43 12.57
C VAL A 511 12.34 4.25 13.99
N LYS A 512 11.10 3.78 14.15
CA LYS A 512 10.49 3.49 15.47
C LYS A 512 11.26 2.40 16.25
N ARG A 513 11.84 1.40 15.57
CA ARG A 513 12.70 0.38 16.21
C ARG A 513 14.06 0.91 16.65
N TYR A 514 14.57 1.97 16.01
CA TYR A 514 15.76 2.69 16.51
C TYR A 514 15.39 3.64 17.65
N TYR A 515 14.27 4.38 17.55
CA TYR A 515 13.79 5.27 18.61
C TYR A 515 13.64 4.56 19.96
N ALA A 516 13.07 3.34 19.97
CA ALA A 516 12.93 2.49 21.15
C ALA A 516 14.26 2.04 21.81
N ARG A 517 15.41 2.29 21.17
CA ARG A 517 16.76 2.04 21.71
C ARG A 517 17.47 3.30 22.18
N THR A 518 16.89 4.48 21.94
CA THR A 518 17.43 5.76 22.41
C THR A 518 17.01 6.02 23.85
N ASN A 519 17.69 6.95 24.53
CA ASN A 519 17.22 7.45 25.84
C ASN A 519 16.05 8.47 25.72
N LYS A 520 15.40 8.56 24.55
CA LYS A 520 14.35 9.53 24.17
C LYS A 520 14.75 11.03 24.20
N ASN A 521 15.88 11.43 24.77
CA ASN A 521 16.35 12.81 24.84
C ASN A 521 17.27 13.16 23.66
N LYS A 522 17.00 14.22 22.90
CA LYS A 522 17.73 14.61 21.65
C LYS A 522 17.96 13.40 20.73
N PHE A 523 16.87 12.67 20.47
CA PHE A 523 16.89 11.32 19.92
C PHE A 523 17.39 11.22 18.46
N ALA A 524 17.29 12.27 17.64
CA ALA A 524 17.64 12.23 16.20
C ALA A 524 19.06 11.69 15.96
N ARG A 525 20.07 12.25 16.66
CA ARG A 525 21.48 11.82 16.57
C ARG A 525 21.71 10.39 17.10
N GLN A 526 20.84 9.89 17.98
CA GLN A 526 20.89 8.50 18.45
C GLN A 526 20.25 7.53 17.44
N ILE A 527 19.16 7.92 16.77
CA ILE A 527 18.58 7.17 15.64
C ILE A 527 19.58 7.06 14.50
N ALA A 528 20.24 8.17 14.13
CA ALA A 528 21.31 8.20 13.12
C ALA A 528 22.45 7.21 13.45
N LYS A 529 22.89 7.15 14.72
CA LYS A 529 23.87 6.17 15.19
C LYS A 529 23.36 4.72 15.11
N GLU A 530 22.16 4.43 15.61
CA GLU A 530 21.60 3.07 15.54
C GLU A 530 21.38 2.58 14.10
N GLN A 531 20.99 3.47 13.19
CA GLN A 531 20.89 3.19 11.76
C GLN A 531 22.27 2.88 11.16
N ARG A 532 23.31 3.69 11.44
CA ARG A 532 24.69 3.42 10.99
C ARG A 532 25.22 2.10 11.54
N ARG A 533 25.05 1.81 12.84
CA ARG A 533 25.45 0.54 13.47
C ARG A 533 24.78 -0.66 12.80
N ALA A 534 23.46 -0.59 12.58
CA ALA A 534 22.71 -1.65 11.91
C ALA A 534 23.10 -1.82 10.43
N ALA A 535 23.53 -0.74 9.75
CA ALA A 535 24.09 -0.83 8.39
C ALA A 535 25.48 -1.47 8.36
N LEU A 536 26.39 -1.05 9.26
CA LEU A 536 27.74 -1.61 9.40
C LEU A 536 27.71 -3.10 9.75
N ILE A 537 26.88 -3.52 10.71
CA ILE A 537 26.73 -4.94 11.08
C ILE A 537 26.25 -5.76 9.87
N ARG A 538 25.28 -5.25 9.09
CA ARG A 538 24.83 -5.91 7.84
C ARG A 538 25.95 -6.00 6.79
N ALA A 539 26.78 -4.97 6.64
CA ALA A 539 27.92 -4.98 5.73
C ALA A 539 29.01 -5.98 6.15
N ILE A 540 29.36 -6.02 7.45
CA ILE A 540 30.31 -6.97 8.03
C ILE A 540 29.80 -8.41 7.85
N MET A 541 28.52 -8.67 8.15
CA MET A 541 27.90 -9.99 7.96
C MET A 541 27.87 -10.42 6.48
N ARG A 542 27.67 -9.50 5.53
CA ARG A 542 27.81 -9.80 4.09
C ARG A 542 29.25 -10.18 3.72
N ARG A 543 30.25 -9.37 4.12
CA ARG A 543 31.67 -9.66 3.88
C ARG A 543 32.10 -11.00 4.50
N ALA A 544 31.71 -11.27 5.74
CA ALA A 544 32.03 -12.52 6.43
C ALA A 544 31.39 -13.77 5.79
N ARG A 545 30.16 -13.66 5.26
CA ARG A 545 29.53 -14.75 4.49
C ARG A 545 30.26 -15.00 3.18
N ALA A 546 30.56 -13.96 2.42
CA ALA A 546 31.30 -14.09 1.16
C ALA A 546 32.70 -14.71 1.36
N ALA A 547 33.42 -14.30 2.42
CA ALA A 547 34.71 -14.89 2.76
C ALA A 547 34.60 -16.38 3.15
N ARG A 548 33.56 -16.81 3.88
CA ARG A 548 33.32 -18.22 4.19
C ARG A 548 33.03 -19.06 2.95
N VAL A 549 32.22 -18.54 2.02
CA VAL A 549 31.95 -19.21 0.73
C VAL A 549 33.24 -19.36 -0.08
N ALA A 550 34.01 -18.28 -0.25
CA ALA A 550 35.28 -18.31 -0.96
C ALA A 550 36.33 -19.26 -0.32
N LEU A 551 36.33 -19.39 1.01
CA LEU A 551 37.17 -20.38 1.71
C LEU A 551 36.72 -21.81 1.41
N GLN A 552 35.43 -22.13 1.50
CA GLN A 552 34.93 -23.46 1.11
C GLN A 552 35.20 -23.77 -0.38
N GLU A 553 35.05 -22.80 -1.27
CA GLU A 553 35.41 -22.92 -2.69
C GLU A 553 36.92 -23.12 -2.95
N SER A 554 37.77 -22.85 -1.97
CA SER A 554 39.22 -23.14 -2.01
C SER A 554 39.56 -24.49 -1.37
N GLU A 555 38.99 -24.82 -0.22
CA GLU A 555 39.16 -26.12 0.46
C GLU A 555 38.66 -27.28 -0.44
N CYS A 556 37.53 -27.09 -1.14
CA CYS A 556 37.00 -28.06 -2.09
C CYS A 556 37.82 -28.22 -3.39
N LYS A 557 38.94 -27.49 -3.56
CA LYS A 557 39.88 -27.63 -4.68
C LYS A 557 41.19 -28.33 -4.32
N GLU A 558 41.51 -28.49 -3.03
CA GLU A 558 42.70 -29.25 -2.60
C GLU A 558 42.40 -30.73 -2.32
N THR A 559 41.14 -31.12 -2.11
CA THR A 559 40.74 -32.53 -1.96
C THR A 559 40.36 -33.16 -3.30
N ASP A 560 41.31 -33.82 -3.96
CA ASP A 560 41.09 -34.57 -5.20
C ASP A 560 40.18 -35.80 -4.96
N LYS A 561 38.87 -35.61 -5.16
CA LYS A 561 37.83 -36.62 -4.97
C LYS A 561 36.82 -36.61 -6.11
N THR A 562 36.94 -37.61 -6.99
CA THR A 562 35.91 -38.15 -7.90
C THR A 562 34.75 -37.20 -8.22
N GLY A 563 34.83 -36.51 -9.37
CA GLY A 563 33.93 -35.42 -9.79
C GLY A 563 32.41 -35.66 -9.75
N ALA A 564 31.95 -36.90 -9.56
CA ALA A 564 30.54 -37.20 -9.26
C ALA A 564 30.10 -36.67 -7.87
N GLU A 565 30.95 -36.76 -6.84
CA GLU A 565 30.65 -36.16 -5.53
C GLU A 565 30.80 -34.64 -5.58
N GLN A 566 31.76 -34.11 -6.34
CA GLN A 566 32.00 -32.69 -6.51
C GLN A 566 30.80 -32.00 -7.20
N ALA A 567 30.30 -32.54 -8.31
CA ALA A 567 29.08 -32.03 -8.96
C ALA A 567 27.85 -32.10 -8.04
N ALA A 568 27.66 -33.23 -7.33
CA ALA A 568 26.57 -33.39 -6.37
C ALA A 568 26.76 -32.59 -5.06
N TRP A 569 27.92 -31.97 -4.85
CA TRP A 569 28.16 -30.98 -3.79
C TRP A 569 27.98 -29.56 -4.30
N GLU A 570 28.45 -29.22 -5.50
CA GLU A 570 28.22 -27.93 -6.14
C GLU A 570 26.73 -27.65 -6.37
N GLU A 571 25.96 -28.64 -6.81
CA GLU A 571 24.49 -28.55 -6.92
C GLU A 571 23.85 -28.29 -5.54
N ARG A 572 24.31 -28.99 -4.49
CA ARG A 572 23.83 -28.77 -3.11
C ARG A 572 24.30 -27.44 -2.51
N ALA A 573 25.47 -26.94 -2.89
CA ALA A 573 26.03 -25.67 -2.44
C ALA A 573 25.31 -24.51 -3.11
N ALA A 574 25.04 -24.58 -4.42
CA ALA A 574 24.16 -23.66 -5.12
C ALA A 574 22.75 -23.67 -4.50
N ALA A 575 22.19 -24.86 -4.22
CA ALA A 575 20.91 -25.00 -3.52
C ALA A 575 20.94 -24.47 -2.07
N ALA A 576 22.09 -24.47 -1.39
CA ALA A 576 22.28 -23.94 -0.04
C ALA A 576 22.49 -22.42 0.01
N VAL A 577 23.15 -21.85 -1.01
CA VAL A 577 23.23 -20.39 -1.22
C VAL A 577 21.84 -19.83 -1.56
N GLU A 578 21.05 -20.55 -2.36
CA GLU A 578 19.64 -20.22 -2.61
C GLU A 578 18.76 -20.47 -1.37
N ASP A 579 18.98 -21.53 -0.59
CA ASP A 579 18.34 -21.75 0.74
C ASP A 579 18.88 -20.80 1.85
N LEU A 580 19.77 -19.85 1.53
CA LEU A 580 20.10 -18.68 2.37
C LEU A 580 19.50 -17.37 1.83
N ARG A 581 18.86 -17.40 0.64
CA ARG A 581 18.03 -16.34 0.05
C ARG A 581 16.53 -16.53 0.37
N VAL A 582 16.20 -17.28 1.43
CA VAL A 582 14.86 -17.77 1.75
C VAL A 582 13.78 -16.67 1.71
N MET A 583 13.06 -16.63 0.58
CA MET A 583 11.66 -16.18 0.39
C MET A 583 11.36 -15.82 -1.08
N ARG A 584 12.37 -15.76 -1.95
CA ARG A 584 12.21 -15.64 -3.41
C ARG A 584 12.81 -16.83 -4.12
N VAL A 585 11.95 -17.69 -4.66
CA VAL A 585 12.31 -18.63 -5.73
C VAL A 585 12.69 -17.80 -6.95
N SER A 586 13.69 -18.22 -7.73
CA SER A 586 14.08 -17.59 -9.00
C SER A 586 12.84 -17.16 -9.83
N PRO A 587 12.66 -15.85 -10.13
CA PRO A 587 11.52 -15.36 -10.92
C PRO A 587 11.49 -15.79 -12.39
N ARG A 588 12.42 -16.67 -12.81
CA ARG A 588 12.49 -17.27 -14.15
C ARG A 588 11.71 -18.58 -14.27
N VAL A 589 11.42 -19.26 -13.15
CA VAL A 589 10.63 -20.50 -13.13
C VAL A 589 9.18 -20.14 -12.85
N HIS A 590 8.21 -20.74 -13.55
CA HIS A 590 6.78 -20.43 -13.34
C HIS A 590 6.30 -20.85 -11.95
N TYR A 591 6.63 -22.07 -11.52
CA TYR A 591 6.23 -22.60 -10.23
C TYR A 591 7.38 -23.23 -9.44
N HIS A 592 7.15 -23.49 -8.15
CA HIS A 592 8.05 -24.29 -7.32
C HIS A 592 7.29 -24.97 -6.19
N VAL A 593 7.43 -26.30 -6.12
CA VAL A 593 6.89 -27.16 -5.07
C VAL A 593 7.90 -27.30 -3.92
N SER A 594 7.42 -27.33 -2.67
CA SER A 594 8.31 -27.28 -1.50
C SER A 594 9.15 -28.56 -1.29
N LYS A 595 10.49 -28.45 -1.38
CA LYS A 595 11.51 -29.54 -1.19
C LYS A 595 11.21 -30.58 -0.08
N LYS A 596 10.54 -30.19 1.02
CA LYS A 596 10.17 -31.11 2.12
C LYS A 596 8.82 -31.80 1.84
N ALA A 597 8.88 -33.04 1.35
CA ALA A 597 7.73 -33.91 1.11
C ALA A 597 7.49 -34.94 2.23
N ARG A 598 6.28 -35.53 2.27
CA ARG A 598 5.94 -36.76 3.01
C ARG A 598 5.61 -37.86 2.00
N SER A 599 6.49 -38.85 1.84
CA SER A 599 6.22 -40.04 1.03
C SER A 599 5.25 -41.01 1.73
N CYS A 600 4.28 -41.54 1.00
CA CYS A 600 3.51 -42.74 1.35
C CYS A 600 3.51 -43.74 0.18
N ASP A 601 3.14 -44.99 0.46
CA ASP A 601 2.80 -45.96 -0.58
C ASP A 601 1.46 -45.55 -1.20
N MET A 602 1.40 -45.46 -2.53
CA MET A 602 0.26 -44.95 -3.28
C MET A 602 -0.94 -45.91 -3.21
N LEU A 603 -0.71 -47.22 -3.38
CA LEU A 603 -1.77 -48.24 -3.37
C LEU A 603 -2.43 -48.30 -1.98
N ARG A 604 -1.61 -48.26 -0.93
CA ARG A 604 -2.07 -48.17 0.46
C ARG A 604 -2.83 -46.87 0.70
N TRP A 605 -2.31 -45.72 0.26
CA TRP A 605 -2.96 -44.44 0.50
C TRP A 605 -4.33 -44.35 -0.18
N VAL A 606 -4.45 -44.80 -1.44
CA VAL A 606 -5.74 -44.90 -2.15
C VAL A 606 -6.68 -45.88 -1.44
N SER A 607 -6.17 -47.02 -0.95
CA SER A 607 -6.98 -47.97 -0.17
C SER A 607 -7.47 -47.39 1.17
N GLU A 608 -6.68 -46.55 1.84
CA GLU A 608 -7.05 -45.86 3.08
C GLU A 608 -8.13 -44.78 2.86
N HIS A 609 -8.33 -44.31 1.62
CA HIS A 609 -9.30 -43.26 1.26
C HIS A 609 -10.36 -43.74 0.24
N LYS A 610 -10.55 -45.06 0.07
CA LYS A 610 -11.39 -45.65 -0.99
C LYS A 610 -12.87 -45.22 -0.98
N GLY A 611 -13.38 -44.74 0.16
CA GLY A 611 -14.75 -44.23 0.28
C GLY A 611 -14.91 -42.74 -0.04
N ASP A 612 -13.84 -42.04 -0.42
CA ASP A 612 -13.83 -40.59 -0.65
C ASP A 612 -13.99 -40.26 -2.15
N ALA A 613 -14.93 -39.39 -2.49
CA ALA A 613 -15.18 -38.94 -3.86
C ALA A 613 -13.93 -38.34 -4.53
N ALA A 614 -13.08 -37.65 -3.75
CA ALA A 614 -11.84 -37.04 -4.25
C ALA A 614 -10.76 -38.07 -4.65
N VAL A 615 -10.95 -39.36 -4.35
CA VAL A 615 -10.00 -40.45 -4.63
C VAL A 615 -10.63 -41.54 -5.53
N LYS A 616 -11.86 -41.30 -6.02
CA LYS A 616 -12.52 -42.13 -7.04
C LYS A 616 -11.67 -42.20 -8.32
N ASP A 617 -11.31 -43.41 -8.72
CA ASP A 617 -10.50 -43.73 -9.91
C ASP A 617 -9.15 -42.99 -10.00
N PHE A 618 -8.57 -42.65 -8.84
CA PHE A 618 -7.34 -41.86 -8.69
C PHE A 618 -6.16 -42.37 -9.54
N ILE A 619 -5.90 -43.68 -9.58
CA ILE A 619 -4.73 -44.23 -10.28
C ILE A 619 -4.91 -44.24 -11.81
N PRO A 620 -6.05 -44.70 -12.38
CA PRO A 620 -6.36 -44.49 -13.79
C PRO A 620 -6.21 -43.02 -14.22
N LYS A 621 -6.90 -42.10 -13.55
CA LYS A 621 -6.85 -40.66 -13.87
C LYS A 621 -5.43 -40.07 -13.76
N LEU A 622 -4.66 -40.47 -12.74
CA LEU A 622 -3.28 -40.00 -12.59
C LEU A 622 -2.37 -40.52 -13.71
N THR A 623 -2.61 -41.75 -14.18
CA THR A 623 -1.86 -42.31 -15.30
C THR A 623 -2.20 -41.60 -16.61
N ASP A 624 -3.48 -41.25 -16.82
CA ASP A 624 -3.94 -40.48 -17.99
C ASP A 624 -3.35 -39.07 -17.99
N HIS A 625 -3.44 -38.35 -16.87
CA HIS A 625 -2.80 -37.04 -16.67
C HIS A 625 -1.31 -37.06 -17.03
N ILE A 626 -0.59 -38.08 -16.54
CA ILE A 626 0.84 -38.26 -16.79
C ILE A 626 1.11 -38.56 -18.27
N LEU A 627 0.32 -39.41 -18.93
CA LEU A 627 0.43 -39.69 -20.36
C LEU A 627 0.23 -38.43 -21.21
N THR A 628 -0.76 -37.59 -20.89
CA THR A 628 -1.01 -36.32 -21.58
C THR A 628 0.17 -35.36 -21.43
N ARG A 629 0.71 -35.19 -20.21
CA ARG A 629 1.90 -34.35 -19.98
C ARG A 629 3.13 -34.85 -20.74
N LEU A 630 3.41 -36.16 -20.69
CA LEU A 630 4.55 -36.77 -21.38
C LEU A 630 4.42 -36.70 -22.91
N SER A 631 3.18 -36.78 -23.42
CA SER A 631 2.86 -36.60 -24.84
C SER A 631 2.94 -35.15 -25.30
N LYS A 632 3.03 -34.18 -24.38
CA LYS A 632 3.08 -32.74 -24.62
C LYS A 632 1.90 -32.21 -25.43
N GLN A 633 0.72 -32.78 -25.19
CA GLN A 633 -0.54 -32.18 -25.63
C GLN A 633 -0.77 -30.89 -24.84
N GLU A 634 -1.35 -29.87 -25.48
CA GLU A 634 -1.81 -28.68 -24.79
C GLU A 634 -3.09 -29.00 -23.99
N PHE A 635 -3.30 -28.31 -22.88
CA PHE A 635 -4.50 -28.51 -22.06
C PHE A 635 -5.66 -27.70 -22.67
N ASP A 636 -6.69 -28.40 -23.14
CA ASP A 636 -7.92 -27.86 -23.72
C ASP A 636 -9.08 -27.81 -22.72
N GLY A 637 -8.95 -28.47 -21.57
CA GLY A 637 -9.95 -28.49 -20.49
C GLY A 637 -10.40 -29.91 -20.11
N GLU A 638 -10.25 -30.88 -21.01
CA GLU A 638 -10.56 -32.29 -20.74
C GLU A 638 -9.28 -33.11 -20.53
N GLU A 639 -9.36 -34.23 -19.81
CA GLU A 639 -8.25 -35.19 -19.70
C GLU A 639 -8.51 -36.37 -20.66
N PRO A 640 -7.69 -36.56 -21.73
CA PRO A 640 -7.84 -37.69 -22.64
C PRO A 640 -7.86 -39.04 -21.91
N THR A 641 -8.83 -39.89 -22.23
CA THR A 641 -8.94 -41.23 -21.62
C THR A 641 -8.15 -42.26 -22.42
N TYR A 642 -7.11 -42.83 -21.80
CA TYR A 642 -6.23 -43.80 -22.47
C TYR A 642 -6.68 -45.25 -22.23
N SER A 643 -6.32 -46.13 -23.17
CA SER A 643 -6.56 -47.57 -23.01
C SER A 643 -5.70 -48.19 -21.91
N SER A 644 -6.12 -49.35 -21.39
CA SER A 644 -5.34 -50.14 -20.43
C SER A 644 -3.98 -50.60 -20.97
N GLU A 645 -3.78 -50.62 -22.30
CA GLU A 645 -2.50 -50.96 -22.95
C GLU A 645 -1.57 -49.75 -23.01
N GLU A 646 -2.12 -48.54 -23.16
CA GLU A 646 -1.35 -47.29 -23.12
C GLU A 646 -0.95 -46.92 -21.70
N ARG A 647 -1.84 -47.10 -20.72
CA ARG A 647 -1.54 -46.93 -19.29
C ARG A 647 -0.39 -47.81 -18.80
N GLN A 648 -0.17 -48.98 -19.42
CA GLN A 648 0.98 -49.86 -19.11
C GLN A 648 2.34 -49.30 -19.57
N ARG A 649 2.37 -48.26 -20.42
CA ARG A 649 3.60 -47.58 -20.86
C ARG A 649 4.19 -46.65 -19.80
N VAL A 650 3.54 -46.48 -18.64
CA VAL A 650 4.03 -45.68 -17.51
C VAL A 650 4.15 -46.58 -16.27
N GLN A 651 5.26 -46.49 -15.55
CA GLN A 651 5.47 -47.21 -14.28
C GLN A 651 5.84 -46.24 -13.16
N PHE A 652 5.11 -46.31 -12.05
CA PHE A 652 5.36 -45.52 -10.83
C PHE A 652 6.54 -46.10 -10.04
N VAL A 653 7.61 -45.32 -9.90
CA VAL A 653 8.84 -45.78 -9.25
C VAL A 653 8.58 -46.08 -7.77
N ARG A 654 8.75 -47.36 -7.40
CA ARG A 654 8.56 -47.90 -6.05
C ARG A 654 7.16 -47.66 -5.46
N ASN A 655 6.14 -47.43 -6.30
CA ASN A 655 4.76 -47.09 -5.90
C ASN A 655 4.64 -45.90 -4.91
N LYS A 656 5.57 -44.93 -4.94
CA LYS A 656 5.59 -43.84 -3.98
C LYS A 656 4.83 -42.61 -4.45
N LEU A 657 3.98 -42.07 -3.57
CA LEU A 657 3.31 -40.79 -3.69
C LEU A 657 3.89 -39.81 -2.66
N TYR A 658 4.25 -38.60 -3.07
CA TYR A 658 4.94 -37.62 -2.23
C TYR A 658 4.06 -36.37 -2.01
N LEU A 659 3.59 -36.16 -0.77
CA LEU A 659 2.76 -34.99 -0.43
C LEU A 659 3.60 -33.79 -0.01
N HIS A 660 3.28 -32.61 -0.54
CA HIS A 660 3.92 -31.34 -0.21
C HIS A 660 2.99 -30.43 0.60
N LYS A 661 3.59 -29.48 1.34
CA LYS A 661 2.85 -28.54 2.19
C LYS A 661 2.49 -27.22 1.51
N LYS A 662 3.12 -26.93 0.38
CA LYS A 662 3.11 -25.60 -0.25
C LYS A 662 3.52 -25.69 -1.72
N LEU A 663 2.78 -24.97 -2.56
CA LEU A 663 3.11 -24.59 -3.92
C LEU A 663 3.36 -23.06 -3.97
N GLN A 664 4.25 -22.62 -4.84
CA GLN A 664 4.49 -21.20 -5.13
C GLN A 664 4.39 -20.97 -6.62
N ILE A 665 3.61 -19.96 -7.04
CA ILE A 665 3.43 -19.54 -8.44
C ILE A 665 4.01 -18.14 -8.60
N ASN A 666 4.94 -17.96 -9.54
CA ASN A 666 5.47 -16.68 -9.97
C ASN A 666 4.63 -16.15 -11.14
N TYR A 667 4.20 -14.89 -11.09
CA TYR A 667 3.42 -14.27 -12.16
C TYR A 667 3.98 -12.88 -12.51
N THR A 668 3.56 -12.36 -13.66
CA THR A 668 3.88 -10.99 -14.08
C THR A 668 2.65 -10.14 -13.84
N THR A 669 2.78 -9.08 -13.04
CA THR A 669 1.66 -8.19 -12.76
C THR A 669 1.35 -7.28 -13.95
N TYR A 670 0.15 -6.71 -13.97
CA TYR A 670 -0.34 -5.77 -14.99
C TYR A 670 0.64 -4.61 -15.31
N ASP A 671 1.48 -4.22 -14.34
CA ASP A 671 2.50 -3.18 -14.43
C ASP A 671 3.94 -3.71 -14.63
N MET A 672 4.08 -4.94 -15.15
CA MET A 672 5.34 -5.62 -15.48
C MET A 672 6.25 -5.99 -14.28
N ARG A 673 5.77 -5.87 -13.03
CA ARG A 673 6.50 -6.37 -11.85
C ARG A 673 6.34 -7.90 -11.72
N ARG A 674 7.10 -8.52 -10.82
CA ARG A 674 7.05 -9.96 -10.55
C ARG A 674 6.33 -10.24 -9.22
N GLY A 675 5.14 -10.81 -9.32
CA GLY A 675 4.36 -11.32 -8.18
C GLY A 675 4.76 -12.75 -7.81
N GLN A 676 4.47 -13.16 -6.57
CA GLN A 676 4.53 -14.58 -6.20
C GLN A 676 3.52 -14.95 -5.11
N ASP A 677 2.62 -15.85 -5.46
CA ASP A 677 1.63 -16.43 -4.55
C ASP A 677 2.14 -17.68 -3.82
N SER A 678 1.39 -18.08 -2.80
CA SER A 678 1.80 -19.09 -1.81
C SER A 678 0.61 -19.98 -1.46
N ILE A 679 0.34 -20.94 -2.34
CA ILE A 679 -0.79 -21.86 -2.24
C ILE A 679 -0.51 -22.92 -1.17
N ASN A 680 -1.48 -23.14 -0.30
CA ASN A 680 -1.46 -24.15 0.77
C ASN A 680 -2.86 -24.78 0.86
N PRO A 681 -3.01 -26.09 0.57
CA PRO A 681 -4.26 -26.85 0.61
C PRO A 681 -5.15 -26.56 1.83
N ARG A 682 -4.54 -26.30 3.00
CA ARG A 682 -5.24 -26.16 4.29
C ARG A 682 -5.75 -24.75 4.61
N THR A 683 -5.31 -23.70 3.91
CA THR A 683 -5.60 -22.31 4.33
C THR A 683 -5.77 -21.29 3.20
N ARG A 684 -5.14 -21.53 2.04
CA ARG A 684 -5.10 -20.62 0.88
C ARG A 684 -4.93 -21.51 -0.35
N SER A 685 -6.00 -22.22 -0.72
CA SER A 685 -5.95 -23.29 -1.72
C SER A 685 -6.70 -22.99 -3.00
N ASP A 686 -7.39 -21.86 -3.06
CA ASP A 686 -8.25 -21.46 -4.16
C ASP A 686 -7.39 -20.76 -5.25
N ILE A 687 -7.49 -21.22 -6.50
CA ILE A 687 -6.64 -20.85 -7.64
C ILE A 687 -7.46 -20.43 -8.86
N MET A 688 -6.81 -19.74 -9.80
CA MET A 688 -7.37 -19.39 -11.11
C MET A 688 -6.45 -19.80 -12.27
N LEU A 689 -7.08 -20.14 -13.39
CA LEU A 689 -6.46 -20.43 -14.69
C LEU A 689 -7.37 -19.90 -15.81
N LEU A 690 -6.88 -19.91 -17.05
CA LEU A 690 -7.67 -19.55 -18.23
C LEU A 690 -8.83 -20.54 -18.41
N ALA A 691 -9.94 -20.04 -18.93
CA ALA A 691 -10.99 -20.89 -19.51
C ALA A 691 -10.67 -21.19 -20.97
N HIS A 692 -11.07 -22.38 -21.44
CA HIS A 692 -10.87 -22.86 -22.81
C HIS A 692 -12.23 -23.13 -23.48
N GLU A 693 -13.14 -22.16 -23.38
CA GLU A 693 -14.49 -22.24 -23.93
C GLU A 693 -14.54 -21.50 -25.27
N ASP A 694 -14.94 -22.18 -26.35
CA ASP A 694 -14.99 -21.63 -27.73
C ASP A 694 -16.20 -20.69 -27.99
N ASP A 695 -17.09 -20.51 -27.02
CA ASP A 695 -18.32 -19.71 -27.17
C ASP A 695 -18.05 -18.19 -27.17
N GLU A 696 -18.83 -17.44 -27.97
CA GLU A 696 -18.81 -15.96 -28.00
C GLU A 696 -19.16 -15.31 -26.63
N ALA A 697 -19.67 -16.10 -25.67
CA ALA A 697 -19.93 -15.68 -24.28
C ALA A 697 -18.69 -15.67 -23.37
N ALA A 698 -17.55 -16.24 -23.81
CA ALA A 698 -16.34 -16.36 -22.99
C ALA A 698 -15.67 -15.00 -22.66
N ASP A 699 -15.91 -13.96 -23.46
CA ASP A 699 -15.30 -12.63 -23.33
C ASP A 699 -15.65 -11.92 -21.99
N ASP A 700 -16.78 -12.27 -21.36
CA ASP A 700 -17.20 -11.72 -20.05
C ASP A 700 -16.64 -12.55 -18.86
N TYR A 701 -16.13 -13.77 -19.09
CA TYR A 701 -15.68 -14.73 -18.05
C TYR A 701 -14.40 -15.52 -18.44
N PRO A 702 -13.24 -14.88 -18.63
CA PRO A 702 -12.01 -15.50 -19.18
C PRO A 702 -11.30 -16.54 -18.28
N PHE A 703 -11.88 -16.96 -17.15
CA PHE A 703 -11.21 -17.81 -16.14
C PHE A 703 -12.06 -18.97 -15.62
N TRP A 704 -11.37 -20.04 -15.22
CA TRP A 704 -11.88 -21.11 -14.36
C TRP A 704 -11.25 -21.04 -12.97
N TYR A 705 -11.96 -21.61 -11.98
CA TYR A 705 -11.58 -21.58 -10.57
C TYR A 705 -11.57 -22.99 -9.99
N ALA A 706 -10.57 -23.29 -9.16
CA ALA A 706 -10.47 -24.58 -8.48
C ALA A 706 -9.92 -24.44 -7.06
N ARG A 707 -10.25 -25.40 -6.19
CA ARG A 707 -9.65 -25.55 -4.85
C ARG A 707 -8.65 -26.70 -4.85
N VAL A 708 -7.39 -26.40 -4.59
CA VAL A 708 -6.31 -27.40 -4.47
C VAL A 708 -6.49 -28.21 -3.18
N VAL A 709 -6.89 -29.48 -3.34
CA VAL A 709 -7.04 -30.48 -2.26
C VAL A 709 -5.66 -30.99 -1.82
N GLY A 710 -4.71 -31.13 -2.75
CA GLY A 710 -3.34 -31.56 -2.43
C GLY A 710 -2.32 -31.17 -3.49
N VAL A 711 -1.06 -31.04 -3.05
CA VAL A 711 0.12 -30.81 -3.90
C VAL A 711 1.00 -32.06 -3.80
N PHE A 712 1.29 -32.69 -4.93
CA PHE A 712 1.94 -34.00 -4.99
C PHE A 712 3.11 -34.01 -5.97
N HIS A 713 4.00 -34.99 -5.81
CA HIS A 713 4.73 -35.55 -6.94
C HIS A 713 4.73 -37.08 -6.92
N VAL A 714 5.01 -37.65 -8.09
CA VAL A 714 5.42 -39.04 -8.29
C VAL A 714 6.68 -39.07 -9.14
N ASN A 715 7.47 -40.12 -8.99
CA ASN A 715 8.56 -40.42 -9.91
C ASN A 715 8.10 -41.53 -10.84
N VAL A 716 8.30 -41.39 -12.15
CA VAL A 716 7.88 -42.35 -13.16
C VAL A 716 9.01 -42.71 -14.11
N VAL A 717 8.89 -43.88 -14.74
CA VAL A 717 9.58 -44.20 -16.00
C VAL A 717 8.53 -44.51 -17.06
N HIS A 718 8.76 -44.12 -18.30
CA HIS A 718 7.85 -44.34 -19.42
C HIS A 718 8.52 -45.06 -20.60
N GLU A 719 7.74 -45.81 -21.37
CA GLU A 719 8.25 -46.57 -22.52
C GLU A 719 8.41 -45.66 -23.75
N LEU A 720 9.66 -45.31 -24.08
CA LEU A 720 10.03 -44.48 -25.23
C LEU A 720 9.91 -45.25 -26.56
N ARG A 721 10.18 -46.56 -26.52
CA ARG A 721 10.04 -47.54 -27.61
C ARG A 721 9.84 -48.92 -26.97
N PRO A 722 9.25 -49.92 -27.66
CA PRO A 722 9.08 -51.26 -27.10
C PRO A 722 10.36 -51.82 -26.46
N ARG A 723 10.30 -52.08 -25.15
CA ARG A 723 11.40 -52.52 -24.25
C ARG A 723 12.52 -51.49 -23.98
N GLN A 724 12.33 -50.22 -24.32
CA GLN A 724 13.24 -49.10 -24.00
C GLN A 724 12.52 -48.07 -23.13
N TRP A 725 12.91 -48.00 -21.86
CA TRP A 725 12.35 -47.09 -20.86
C TRP A 725 13.14 -45.78 -20.76
N SER A 726 12.50 -44.72 -20.28
CA SER A 726 13.10 -43.45 -19.90
C SER A 726 13.98 -43.58 -18.64
N GLU A 727 14.71 -42.52 -18.32
CA GLU A 727 15.24 -42.29 -16.97
C GLU A 727 14.09 -41.93 -15.99
N GLU A 728 14.38 -41.90 -14.68
CA GLU A 728 13.42 -41.57 -13.62
C GLU A 728 13.05 -40.08 -13.65
N GLU A 729 11.83 -39.76 -14.09
CA GLU A 729 11.32 -38.40 -14.23
C GLU A 729 10.39 -38.03 -13.06
N GLN A 730 10.62 -36.89 -12.41
CA GLN A 730 9.75 -36.36 -11.36
C GLN A 730 8.60 -35.57 -11.98
N ILE A 731 7.36 -35.98 -11.70
CA ILE A 731 6.14 -35.31 -12.12
C ILE A 731 5.42 -34.72 -10.91
N ASP A 732 5.50 -33.39 -10.80
CA ASP A 732 4.69 -32.58 -9.88
C ASP A 732 3.26 -32.42 -10.44
N PHE A 733 2.23 -32.59 -9.60
CA PHE A 733 0.82 -32.43 -9.98
C PHE A 733 -0.04 -31.98 -8.79
N LEU A 734 -1.24 -31.48 -9.09
CA LEU A 734 -2.24 -31.05 -8.11
C LEU A 734 -3.48 -31.93 -8.19
N LEU A 735 -4.10 -32.24 -7.04
CA LEU A 735 -5.48 -32.71 -6.99
C LEU A 735 -6.37 -31.50 -6.69
N VAL A 736 -7.41 -31.28 -7.49
CA VAL A 736 -8.30 -30.11 -7.37
C VAL A 736 -9.77 -30.51 -7.31
N ARG A 737 -10.58 -29.70 -6.62
CA ARG A 737 -12.06 -29.68 -6.70
C ARG A 737 -12.48 -28.46 -7.48
N TRP A 738 -13.34 -28.62 -8.49
CA TRP A 738 -13.73 -27.53 -9.38
C TRP A 738 -14.88 -26.68 -8.85
N TYR A 739 -14.88 -25.41 -9.23
CA TYR A 739 -15.99 -24.49 -9.04
C TYR A 739 -16.78 -24.33 -10.35
N GLY A 740 -18.08 -24.61 -10.31
CA GLY A 740 -19.02 -24.27 -11.38
C GLY A 740 -19.36 -22.78 -11.37
N ARG A 741 -19.68 -22.22 -12.53
CA ARG A 741 -20.18 -20.84 -12.65
C ARG A 741 -21.70 -20.83 -12.51
N ASP A 742 -22.24 -19.96 -11.65
CA ASP A 742 -23.68 -19.70 -11.67
C ASP A 742 -24.00 -18.54 -12.63
N LEU A 743 -24.43 -18.91 -13.84
CA LEU A 743 -24.86 -17.97 -14.89
C LEU A 743 -26.21 -17.30 -14.56
N THR A 744 -27.01 -17.85 -13.64
CA THR A 744 -28.37 -17.34 -13.30
C THR A 744 -28.31 -16.08 -12.44
N ILE A 745 -27.26 -15.92 -11.62
CA ILE A 745 -27.05 -14.75 -10.75
C ILE A 745 -26.63 -13.50 -11.55
N GLY A 746 -26.12 -13.64 -12.78
CA GLY A 746 -25.70 -12.54 -13.64
C GLY A 746 -24.52 -11.74 -13.07
N GLY A 747 -23.31 -12.26 -13.23
CA GLY A 747 -22.07 -11.55 -12.89
C GLY A 747 -21.63 -10.54 -13.94
N GLY A 748 -20.36 -10.10 -13.85
CA GLY A 748 -19.71 -9.31 -14.89
C GLY A 748 -19.84 -7.79 -14.72
N PHE A 749 -19.06 -7.05 -15.51
CA PHE A 749 -18.98 -5.59 -15.40
C PHE A 749 -20.26 -4.88 -15.86
N HIS A 750 -20.93 -5.41 -16.89
CA HIS A 750 -22.23 -4.91 -17.36
C HIS A 750 -23.30 -4.93 -16.27
N ASN A 751 -23.46 -6.07 -15.59
CA ASN A 751 -24.41 -6.22 -14.46
C ASN A 751 -23.97 -5.51 -13.17
N ARG A 752 -22.75 -4.93 -13.14
CA ARG A 752 -22.11 -4.32 -11.96
C ARG A 752 -22.15 -5.30 -10.76
N ARG A 753 -21.74 -6.55 -10.98
CA ARG A 753 -21.77 -7.67 -10.01
C ARG A 753 -20.48 -8.49 -10.09
N LEU A 754 -20.07 -9.11 -8.96
CA LEU A 754 -18.94 -10.04 -8.98
C LEU A 754 -19.35 -11.34 -9.68
N PRO A 755 -18.40 -12.04 -10.37
CA PRO A 755 -18.62 -13.42 -10.77
C PRO A 755 -19.00 -14.27 -9.54
N CYS A 756 -20.03 -15.09 -9.68
CA CYS A 756 -20.53 -15.98 -8.64
C CYS A 756 -20.23 -17.43 -9.04
N VAL A 757 -19.70 -18.20 -8.09
CA VAL A 757 -19.31 -19.59 -8.31
C VAL A 757 -19.74 -20.48 -7.14
N SER A 758 -20.16 -21.70 -7.43
CA SER A 758 -20.50 -22.75 -6.47
C SER A 758 -19.55 -23.94 -6.68
N PHE A 759 -19.49 -24.90 -5.76
CA PHE A 759 -18.77 -26.14 -6.03
C PHE A 759 -19.61 -27.06 -6.92
N LEU A 760 -18.95 -27.78 -7.84
CA LEU A 760 -19.56 -28.95 -8.45
C LEU A 760 -19.87 -30.02 -7.38
N SER A 761 -20.92 -30.81 -7.61
CA SER A 761 -21.30 -31.89 -6.70
C SER A 761 -20.24 -32.98 -6.71
N GLY A 762 -19.89 -33.54 -5.55
CA GLY A 762 -18.83 -34.56 -5.47
C GLY A 762 -19.13 -35.86 -6.20
N ASP A 763 -20.40 -36.11 -6.55
CA ASP A 763 -20.83 -37.25 -7.36
C ASP A 763 -20.78 -36.98 -8.88
N GLU A 764 -20.61 -35.72 -9.31
CA GLU A 764 -20.52 -35.34 -10.73
C GLU A 764 -19.18 -35.78 -11.36
N GLU A 765 -19.28 -36.30 -12.58
CA GLU A 765 -18.10 -36.60 -13.39
C GLU A 765 -17.43 -35.27 -13.82
N GLY A 766 -16.14 -35.12 -13.47
CA GLY A 766 -15.40 -33.86 -13.63
C GLY A 766 -15.23 -33.03 -12.35
N ALA A 767 -16.00 -33.27 -11.27
CA ALA A 767 -15.89 -32.49 -10.04
C ALA A 767 -14.49 -32.52 -9.38
N PHE A 768 -13.72 -33.59 -9.63
CA PHE A 768 -12.32 -33.74 -9.25
C PHE A 768 -11.47 -34.20 -10.44
N SER A 769 -10.36 -33.49 -10.68
CA SER A 769 -9.34 -33.82 -11.69
C SER A 769 -7.92 -33.62 -11.15
N PHE A 770 -6.94 -33.98 -11.96
CA PHE A 770 -5.58 -33.51 -11.77
C PHE A 770 -5.33 -32.20 -12.53
N LEU A 771 -4.27 -31.49 -12.16
CA LEU A 771 -3.88 -30.22 -12.78
C LEU A 771 -2.36 -30.04 -12.72
N ASP A 772 -1.75 -29.57 -13.80
CA ASP A 772 -0.34 -29.21 -13.84
C ASP A 772 -0.11 -27.86 -13.09
N PRO A 773 0.79 -27.78 -12.10
CA PRO A 773 1.23 -26.50 -11.52
C PRO A 773 1.71 -25.47 -12.57
N GLY A 774 2.12 -25.92 -13.76
CA GLY A 774 2.53 -25.11 -14.90
C GLY A 774 1.42 -24.27 -15.53
N ILE A 775 0.15 -24.70 -15.51
CA ILE A 775 -0.98 -23.97 -16.12
C ILE A 775 -1.73 -23.07 -15.13
N VAL A 776 -1.43 -23.15 -13.83
CA VAL A 776 -2.00 -22.26 -12.81
C VAL A 776 -1.48 -20.84 -13.02
N MET A 777 -2.36 -19.88 -13.30
CA MET A 777 -1.96 -18.48 -13.49
C MET A 777 -1.51 -17.85 -12.16
N ARG A 778 -2.37 -17.93 -11.13
CA ARG A 778 -2.14 -17.36 -9.79
C ARG A 778 -3.19 -17.84 -8.77
N ALA A 779 -3.10 -17.39 -7.53
CA ALA A 779 -4.13 -17.67 -6.51
C ALA A 779 -5.37 -16.77 -6.68
N ALA A 780 -6.54 -17.30 -6.36
CA ALA A 780 -7.82 -16.58 -6.38
C ALA A 780 -8.22 -16.12 -4.97
N HIS A 781 -9.08 -15.09 -4.88
CA HIS A 781 -9.73 -14.71 -3.62
C HIS A 781 -11.24 -14.95 -3.72
N LEU A 782 -11.73 -16.00 -3.06
CA LEU A 782 -13.14 -16.33 -3.00
C LEU A 782 -13.73 -15.94 -1.64
N ILE A 783 -14.80 -15.14 -1.65
CA ILE A 783 -15.51 -14.71 -0.43
C ILE A 783 -16.87 -15.41 -0.37
N PRO A 784 -17.23 -16.06 0.75
CA PRO A 784 -18.55 -16.68 0.89
C PRO A 784 -19.70 -15.72 0.62
N ALA A 785 -20.65 -16.13 -0.21
CA ALA A 785 -21.85 -15.37 -0.50
C ALA A 785 -22.87 -15.54 0.67
N PHE A 786 -22.62 -14.83 1.77
CA PHE A 786 -23.33 -14.94 3.07
C PHE A 786 -24.87 -14.79 3.03
N ALA A 787 -25.47 -14.49 1.87
CA ALA A 787 -26.92 -14.47 1.66
C ALA A 787 -27.52 -15.85 1.36
N TYR A 788 -26.76 -16.73 0.70
CA TYR A 788 -27.19 -18.07 0.28
C TYR A 788 -26.99 -19.10 1.40
N GLY A 789 -25.95 -18.92 2.21
CA GLY A 789 -25.68 -19.76 3.38
C GLY A 789 -24.80 -20.96 3.05
N ARG A 790 -25.00 -22.05 3.80
CA ARG A 790 -24.20 -23.27 3.74
C ARG A 790 -25.04 -24.46 3.32
N THR A 791 -24.40 -25.42 2.67
CA THR A 791 -25.02 -26.66 2.20
C THR A 791 -24.15 -27.87 2.56
N ILE A 792 -24.81 -28.99 2.81
CA ILE A 792 -24.20 -30.32 2.93
C ILE A 792 -24.49 -31.19 1.70
N GLU A 793 -25.34 -30.73 0.78
CA GLU A 793 -25.89 -31.54 -0.31
C GLU A 793 -24.87 -31.80 -1.42
N LEU A 794 -23.89 -30.91 -1.58
CA LEU A 794 -22.83 -31.02 -2.59
C LEU A 794 -21.81 -32.14 -2.32
N MET A 795 -21.74 -32.71 -1.11
CA MET A 795 -20.86 -33.84 -0.78
C MET A 795 -21.10 -34.39 0.63
N GLY A 796 -20.85 -35.69 0.84
CA GLY A 796 -20.58 -36.25 2.16
C GLY A 796 -19.23 -35.80 2.76
N PRO A 797 -18.87 -36.26 3.97
CA PRO A 797 -17.56 -35.98 4.58
C PRO A 797 -16.41 -36.45 3.67
N SER A 798 -15.43 -35.57 3.42
CA SER A 798 -14.33 -35.82 2.47
C SER A 798 -13.06 -35.06 2.84
N MET A 799 -11.90 -35.62 2.50
CA MET A 799 -10.59 -34.96 2.58
C MET A 799 -10.45 -33.69 1.71
N ALA A 800 -11.41 -33.43 0.82
CA ALA A 800 -11.49 -32.21 0.02
C ALA A 800 -12.01 -30.99 0.80
N ARG A 801 -12.72 -31.19 1.93
CA ARG A 801 -13.17 -30.12 2.83
C ARG A 801 -12.08 -29.74 3.83
N ARG A 802 -12.06 -28.48 4.28
CA ARG A 802 -11.14 -28.04 5.34
C ARG A 802 -11.70 -28.45 6.71
N VAL A 803 -10.81 -28.81 7.64
CA VAL A 803 -11.18 -29.29 8.98
C VAL A 803 -11.95 -28.24 9.80
N ASP A 804 -11.79 -26.95 9.50
CA ASP A 804 -12.53 -25.83 10.10
C ASP A 804 -13.82 -25.44 9.35
N GLU A 805 -14.17 -26.14 8.26
CA GLU A 805 -15.45 -25.96 7.56
C GLU A 805 -16.59 -26.81 8.20
N ASN A 806 -16.26 -27.84 9.00
CA ASN A 806 -17.17 -28.75 9.72
C ASN A 806 -18.08 -29.61 8.82
N ASP A 807 -17.54 -30.14 7.71
CA ASP A 807 -18.30 -30.91 6.71
C ASP A 807 -19.49 -30.15 6.06
N GLU A 808 -19.47 -28.82 6.10
CA GLU A 808 -20.39 -27.92 5.39
C GLU A 808 -19.63 -27.10 4.34
N ASP A 809 -20.09 -27.11 3.09
CA ASP A 809 -19.63 -26.15 2.07
C ASP A 809 -20.42 -24.83 2.20
N TRP A 810 -19.89 -23.72 1.69
CA TRP A 810 -20.75 -22.57 1.36
C TRP A 810 -21.40 -22.83 0.01
N ASP A 811 -22.69 -22.51 -0.08
CA ASP A 811 -23.52 -22.74 -1.27
C ASP A 811 -22.97 -21.97 -2.49
N HIS A 812 -22.64 -20.70 -2.27
CA HIS A 812 -22.08 -19.79 -3.28
C HIS A 812 -20.90 -18.97 -2.73
N TYR A 813 -19.99 -18.59 -3.63
CA TYR A 813 -18.84 -17.72 -3.39
C TYR A 813 -18.79 -16.60 -4.45
N TYR A 814 -18.43 -15.39 -4.03
CA TYR A 814 -18.08 -14.31 -4.94
C TYR A 814 -16.57 -14.28 -5.20
N VAL A 815 -16.19 -14.20 -6.48
CA VAL A 815 -14.80 -13.98 -6.89
C VAL A 815 -14.42 -12.53 -6.63
N ASN A 816 -13.58 -12.27 -5.61
CA ASN A 816 -13.14 -10.91 -5.29
C ASN A 816 -12.06 -10.42 -6.26
N ILE A 817 -12.51 -9.87 -7.39
CA ILE A 817 -11.66 -9.21 -8.39
C ILE A 817 -10.92 -7.98 -7.83
N PHE A 818 -11.33 -7.44 -6.68
CA PHE A 818 -10.68 -6.32 -5.98
C PHE A 818 -9.66 -6.77 -4.93
N GLY A 819 -9.35 -8.07 -4.85
CA GLY A 819 -8.38 -8.64 -3.90
C GLY A 819 -6.94 -8.12 -4.08
N ASP A 820 -6.59 -7.70 -5.30
CA ASP A 820 -5.52 -6.75 -5.59
C ASP A 820 -5.73 -6.10 -6.98
N ARG A 821 -4.93 -5.08 -7.31
CA ARG A 821 -5.01 -4.36 -8.60
C ARG A 821 -4.76 -5.26 -9.80
N ASP A 822 -4.03 -6.35 -9.61
CA ASP A 822 -3.66 -7.28 -10.66
C ASP A 822 -4.80 -8.26 -10.97
N LEU A 823 -5.56 -8.74 -9.96
CA LEU A 823 -6.81 -9.49 -10.16
C LEU A 823 -7.83 -8.65 -10.94
N PHE A 824 -7.96 -7.37 -10.60
CA PHE A 824 -8.88 -6.45 -11.28
C PHE A 824 -8.50 -6.27 -12.76
N MET A 825 -7.22 -6.06 -13.04
CA MET A 825 -6.72 -5.90 -14.42
C MET A 825 -6.73 -7.20 -15.22
N HIS A 826 -6.60 -8.36 -14.58
CA HIS A 826 -6.82 -9.65 -15.21
C HIS A 826 -8.26 -9.81 -15.72
N HIS A 827 -9.26 -9.41 -14.93
CA HIS A 827 -10.67 -9.48 -15.32
C HIS A 827 -11.06 -8.38 -16.32
N ARG A 828 -10.54 -7.15 -16.13
CA ARG A 828 -10.87 -6.00 -16.99
C ARG A 828 -10.15 -6.02 -18.35
N GLY A 829 -9.02 -6.70 -18.44
CA GLY A 829 -8.10 -6.59 -19.57
C GLY A 829 -7.29 -5.29 -19.57
N GLY A 830 -6.36 -5.18 -20.52
CA GLY A 830 -5.50 -4.01 -20.70
C GLY A 830 -4.28 -3.90 -19.76
N GLY A 831 -4.00 -4.92 -18.94
CA GLY A 831 -2.75 -5.02 -18.18
C GLY A 831 -1.56 -5.30 -19.11
N VAL A 832 -0.49 -4.48 -19.05
CA VAL A 832 0.68 -4.60 -19.95
C VAL A 832 1.46 -5.90 -19.71
N GLY A 833 1.49 -6.40 -18.47
CA GLY A 833 2.05 -7.71 -18.13
C GLY A 833 1.17 -8.91 -18.46
N HIS A 834 -0.07 -8.71 -18.89
CA HIS A 834 -1.04 -9.77 -19.21
C HIS A 834 -1.07 -10.00 -20.72
N LYS A 835 -0.47 -11.10 -21.20
CA LYS A 835 -0.32 -11.36 -22.64
C LYS A 835 -1.63 -11.82 -23.30
N GLY A 836 -2.44 -10.87 -23.76
CA GLY A 836 -3.44 -11.11 -24.81
C GLY A 836 -4.66 -11.95 -24.42
N HIS A 837 -4.95 -12.12 -23.12
CA HIS A 837 -6.05 -12.96 -22.64
C HIS A 837 -7.43 -12.27 -22.58
N VAL A 838 -7.49 -10.94 -22.71
CA VAL A 838 -8.75 -10.16 -22.81
C VAL A 838 -8.53 -9.04 -23.80
N GLY A 839 -9.45 -8.88 -24.76
CA GLY A 839 -9.35 -7.88 -25.82
C GLY A 839 -9.44 -6.44 -25.28
N TYR A 840 -8.47 -5.58 -25.64
CA TYR A 840 -8.56 -4.16 -25.29
C TYR A 840 -9.77 -3.46 -25.95
N ALA A 841 -10.24 -4.00 -27.08
CA ALA A 841 -11.37 -3.47 -27.84
C ALA A 841 -12.71 -3.56 -27.08
N THR A 842 -13.12 -4.76 -26.67
CA THR A 842 -14.40 -5.01 -25.97
C THR A 842 -14.52 -4.18 -24.69
N SER A 843 -13.42 -4.05 -23.93
CA SER A 843 -13.36 -3.20 -22.73
C SER A 843 -13.67 -1.71 -22.95
N ARG A 844 -13.57 -1.23 -24.20
CA ARG A 844 -13.78 0.18 -24.57
C ARG A 844 -15.22 0.45 -24.97
N ASP A 845 -15.83 -0.45 -25.72
CA ASP A 845 -17.20 -0.30 -26.21
C ASP A 845 -18.24 -0.68 -25.14
N ALA A 846 -17.90 -1.58 -24.21
CA ALA A 846 -18.70 -1.86 -23.02
C ALA A 846 -18.99 -0.61 -22.17
N VAL A 847 -17.98 0.26 -21.97
CA VAL A 847 -18.18 1.53 -21.23
C VAL A 847 -18.81 2.59 -22.12
N ALA A 848 -18.44 2.66 -23.41
CA ALA A 848 -19.01 3.63 -24.35
C ALA A 848 -20.48 3.38 -24.72
N ASN A 849 -21.05 2.22 -24.38
CA ASN A 849 -22.48 1.96 -24.44
C ASN A 849 -23.17 2.27 -23.10
N ALA A 850 -22.55 1.95 -21.95
CA ALA A 850 -23.07 2.35 -20.64
C ALA A 850 -23.16 3.89 -20.48
N ASP A 851 -22.20 4.64 -21.04
CA ASP A 851 -22.23 6.12 -21.08
C ASP A 851 -23.34 6.69 -22.01
N LYS A 852 -24.06 5.87 -22.81
CA LYS A 852 -25.19 6.31 -23.66
C LYS A 852 -26.55 6.12 -23.00
N GLU A 853 -26.75 5.00 -22.31
CA GLU A 853 -27.99 4.73 -21.56
C GLU A 853 -28.22 5.80 -20.48
N ASP A 854 -27.14 6.29 -19.86
CA ASP A 854 -27.17 7.42 -18.90
C ASP A 854 -27.38 8.82 -19.58
N GLU A 855 -27.43 8.95 -20.93
CA GLU A 855 -27.71 10.21 -21.65
C GLU A 855 -29.14 10.30 -22.26
N GLU A 856 -29.93 9.21 -22.36
CA GLU A 856 -31.32 9.24 -22.89
C GLU A 856 -32.41 9.50 -21.83
N ASP A 857 -32.15 9.21 -20.54
CA ASP A 857 -33.15 9.23 -19.46
C ASP A 857 -33.36 10.64 -18.80
N VAL A 858 -33.03 11.73 -19.51
CA VAL A 858 -33.06 13.12 -18.97
C VAL A 858 -33.71 14.14 -19.93
N GLU A 859 -34.91 13.82 -20.45
CA GLU A 859 -35.85 14.85 -20.93
C GLU A 859 -37.18 14.79 -20.14
N GLU A 860 -37.36 15.72 -19.19
CA GLU A 860 -38.70 16.19 -18.80
C GLU A 860 -38.79 17.73 -18.89
N PRO A 861 -39.98 18.30 -19.15
CA PRO A 861 -40.06 19.59 -19.83
C PRO A 861 -39.97 20.81 -18.90
N TRP A 862 -39.24 21.83 -19.34
CA TRP A 862 -39.19 23.14 -18.69
C TRP A 862 -40.51 23.88 -18.84
N HIS A 863 -41.39 23.75 -17.85
CA HIS A 863 -42.56 24.61 -17.74
C HIS A 863 -42.14 26.04 -17.40
N LYS A 864 -42.24 26.94 -18.39
CA LYS A 864 -42.19 28.37 -18.12
C LYS A 864 -43.43 28.79 -17.30
N SER A 865 -43.19 29.59 -16.27
CA SER A 865 -44.17 30.51 -15.72
C SER A 865 -43.50 31.89 -15.72
N ASP A 866 -43.88 32.73 -16.68
CA ASP A 866 -43.40 34.10 -16.75
C ASP A 866 -44.00 34.89 -15.56
N HIS A 867 -43.18 35.70 -14.89
CA HIS A 867 -43.63 36.81 -14.06
C HIS A 867 -42.65 37.98 -14.23
N GLU A 868 -43.21 39.18 -14.12
CA GLU A 868 -42.71 40.38 -14.79
C GLU A 868 -41.66 41.17 -13.98
N ASP A 869 -41.08 42.19 -14.60
CA ASP A 869 -40.26 43.22 -13.95
C ASP A 869 -41.01 43.88 -12.78
N ASP A 870 -40.27 44.22 -11.72
CA ASP A 870 -40.56 45.42 -10.93
C ASP A 870 -39.25 46.00 -10.39
N THR A 871 -38.86 47.17 -10.91
CA THR A 871 -37.60 47.84 -10.57
C THR A 871 -37.81 48.83 -9.44
N TYR A 872 -37.17 48.63 -8.28
CA TYR A 872 -37.04 49.67 -7.26
C TYR A 872 -35.61 49.86 -6.73
N GLU A 873 -35.12 51.05 -7.09
CA GLU A 873 -34.17 51.99 -6.50
C GLU A 873 -33.26 51.62 -5.31
N GLN A 874 -32.19 52.42 -5.22
CA GLN A 874 -31.04 52.28 -4.34
C GLN A 874 -31.09 53.36 -3.25
N GLU A 875 -31.18 52.97 -1.98
CA GLU A 875 -30.85 53.83 -0.83
C GLU A 875 -29.87 53.09 0.11
N ASP A 876 -28.94 53.85 0.68
CA ASP A 876 -27.88 53.38 1.59
C ASP A 876 -28.26 53.64 3.07
N GLU A 877 -27.42 53.15 4.00
CA GLU A 877 -27.54 53.29 5.47
C GLU A 877 -28.66 52.42 6.12
N ASP A 878 -28.50 51.79 7.30
CA ASP A 878 -27.39 51.84 8.25
C ASP A 878 -27.16 50.49 9.01
N THR A 879 -26.09 50.44 9.80
CA THR A 879 -25.54 49.33 10.62
C THR A 879 -26.48 48.23 11.13
N HIS A 880 -26.03 46.96 11.01
CA HIS A 880 -26.10 45.99 12.12
C HIS A 880 -24.98 44.94 12.04
N ASP A 881 -24.58 44.41 13.20
CA ASP A 881 -23.34 43.67 13.39
C ASP A 881 -23.31 42.28 12.73
N ALA A 882 -22.20 41.97 12.05
CA ALA A 882 -21.85 40.61 11.68
C ALA A 882 -21.01 40.00 12.80
N ASP A 883 -21.58 39.06 13.56
CA ASP A 883 -20.85 38.30 14.58
C ASP A 883 -19.69 37.51 13.93
N GLU A 884 -18.46 37.97 14.18
CA GLU A 884 -17.26 37.19 13.91
C GLU A 884 -17.23 35.98 14.86
N GLU A 885 -17.64 34.79 14.39
CA GLU A 885 -17.34 33.53 15.09
C GLU A 885 -15.82 33.30 15.10
N LYS A 886 -15.18 33.85 16.12
CA LYS A 886 -13.78 33.62 16.44
C LYS A 886 -13.57 32.15 16.80
N GLU A 887 -12.86 31.43 15.95
CA GLU A 887 -12.02 30.33 16.42
C GLU A 887 -10.87 30.98 17.23
N GLU A 888 -11.10 31.20 18.53
CA GLU A 888 -10.09 31.78 19.43
C GLU A 888 -8.89 30.85 19.57
N ASP A 889 -7.67 31.39 19.39
CA ASP A 889 -6.41 30.77 19.79
C ASP A 889 -6.36 30.60 21.32
N GLY A 890 -6.99 29.53 21.80
CA GLY A 890 -6.83 28.97 23.16
C GLY A 890 -5.92 27.73 23.13
N PRO A 891 -5.18 27.43 24.21
CA PRO A 891 -4.16 26.39 24.20
C PRO A 891 -4.74 24.99 23.96
N GLU A 892 -4.00 24.17 23.22
CA GLU A 892 -4.24 22.72 23.08
C GLU A 892 -3.88 21.98 24.40
N GLU A 893 -4.67 22.21 25.45
CA GLU A 893 -4.67 21.36 26.64
C GLU A 893 -5.36 20.02 26.32
N GLY A 894 -4.56 18.97 26.09
CA GLY A 894 -5.02 17.58 26.18
C GLY A 894 -5.50 16.91 24.88
N GLU A 895 -4.64 16.86 23.86
CA GLU A 895 -4.46 15.54 23.21
C GLU A 895 -3.69 14.65 24.21
N ASP A 896 -4.44 13.99 25.11
CA ASP A 896 -3.89 13.15 26.18
C ASP A 896 -2.90 12.11 25.65
N ASP A 897 -1.84 11.85 26.41
CA ASP A 897 -0.84 10.81 26.12
C ASP A 897 -1.50 9.47 25.79
N TYR A 898 -1.31 9.02 24.54
CA TYR A 898 -1.51 7.62 24.22
C TYR A 898 -0.34 6.81 24.78
N ASP A 899 -0.41 6.52 26.08
CA ASP A 899 0.37 5.45 26.71
C ASP A 899 0.17 4.15 25.94
N TYR A 900 1.23 3.71 25.28
CA TYR A 900 1.31 2.45 24.52
C TYR A 900 2.21 1.48 25.27
N ASP A 901 1.61 0.79 26.24
CA ASP A 901 2.04 -0.53 26.72
C ASP A 901 1.97 -1.59 25.59
#